data_AF-A0A9W6DHQ9-F1
#
_entry.id   AF-A0A9W6DHQ9-F1
#
_cell.length_a   1.000
_cell.length_b   1.000
_cell.length_c   1.000
_cell.angle_alpha   90.00
_cell.angle_beta   90.00
_cell.angle_gamma   90.00
#
_symmetry.space_group_name_H-M   'P 1'
#
loop_
_entity.id
_entity.type
_entity.pdbx_description
1 polymer ?
#
loop_
_entity_poly.entity_id
_entity_poly.type
_entity_poly.pdbx_seq_one_letter_code
_entity_poly.pdbx_strand_id
1 'polypeptide(L)'
;MLSDTVYELCHDEKTVTSELLQDPSQSPTKLFQKLYHDRKSKSHKSSSNESVDKDENELRKVLQCGNWGNSQPSDLFLKVTNLSILSSSSLTFWEAYLTLIQIYHDALCALEKNPMSGVVSPPLMGSNGVVPLTIIAPLPDLCRHMANCIVRAEKEVFLATNFWIHSDASTLVTNAFRELSRRAGERGTKVIVKMVYDRGDPQQLFENHLPVPEKKYTSEKVQLPAAHEIPNIDLQVVNYHRPIFGTFHAKFMVIDRRIGLLQSSNVQDNDNLEMMIHVEGPIVDGLYDTALISWGRSLDPPLPMLDSSATGAPIPCHASQQPDYDAPDPGPLPELTVDEHHYDSDIRAEAQRMNGLLLPREGENRTQAVTRRLNTTIQTDMSADAPESDQEFIMQPYVVLPPHDPFPMAVINREPWGAPNHSSIHTPQNSSFLAAINNAQESIFIQTPNMNAEPIVQALIEAVKTRGVTVTCYLCLGYNDAGELLPFQNGTNEMIAHRMYKALDTDEQRFRLRIFNYVAKDQVRPIHNKFKRRSCHIKLMIVDERVAMQGNGNLDTQSFYHSQEVNLLLDSPLVCHAWREAIDRNQNTAYYGGVSPDDGCWHDPTTNDIPVGSIGIDPGRFSWARGAVGAVQRASATSMNDLLSSKMEEETNYDLPIREITTYTHSHTISATTTKESTLHTAARTALLDALSCAIETASKSPSARALLGPIIPDTIVPHGFQVPGTSHIVDPVKGTFDLGILIRYLDHNDASWDNIAALLSISDYLSRHPHHLNQQKDSNKPKPTISTLLAAITKSYEIQTHYQALNAFHAHNLDHVVLVELASAAVCSWMMGHSASQTQSIISHVWMDVGPSRLYRTHPCTVPRKGWAAADAASRAVGLVMRADRDGAGEAMRGVGCVLSKKGEGFWDGRFGGREFEFVEALGRGGVERVMYKIMPVEGHGCAAVEAVLVQMERMRGMGMGMGIWEEVDEVLVRTTWAAKYIISRPGREALKCAAERDHCLEWVVAVAMVKGREIEVGDSRVEELRGRIVVQVDEALTRDYLDVGKRSIAAGVVMRLKDGRVLEEVLVEYPVGHVRNPRTEEEVRRKFVRNMRLMFTEEEIERILEMVERDDARVCELVDLLARPETHISEK
;
A
#
# COMPACT_ATOMS: atom_id res chain seq x y z
N MET A 1 1.35 21.77 13.21
CA MET A 1 0.91 23.08 13.68
C MET A 1 -0.27 23.49 12.82
N LEU A 2 -1.40 23.71 13.47
CA LEU A 2 -2.61 24.33 12.99
C LEU A 2 -2.28 25.72 12.41
N SER A 3 -2.63 25.93 11.15
CA SER A 3 -2.39 27.22 10.51
C SER A 3 -3.37 28.27 11.04
N ASP A 4 -2.94 29.54 11.07
CA ASP A 4 -3.81 30.65 11.47
C ASP A 4 -5.07 30.71 10.58
N THR A 5 -4.99 30.30 9.32
CA THR A 5 -6.14 30.15 8.41
C THR A 5 -7.19 29.18 8.97
N VAL A 6 -6.78 27.99 9.42
CA VAL A 6 -7.72 27.00 9.97
C VAL A 6 -8.26 27.47 11.33
N TYR A 7 -7.42 28.09 12.14
CA TYR A 7 -7.85 28.69 13.40
C TYR A 7 -8.94 29.77 13.18
N GLU A 8 -8.73 30.68 12.23
CA GLU A 8 -9.71 31.70 11.83
C GLU A 8 -11.00 31.09 11.27
N LEU A 9 -10.90 30.01 10.48
CA LEU A 9 -12.08 29.29 9.97
C LEU A 9 -12.95 28.73 11.10
N CYS A 10 -12.34 28.22 12.17
CA CYS A 10 -13.07 27.68 13.32
C CYS A 10 -13.72 28.77 14.19
N HIS A 11 -13.24 30.01 14.10
CA HIS A 11 -13.77 31.16 14.84
C HIS A 11 -14.66 32.08 13.97
N ASP A 12 -14.97 31.66 12.73
CA ASP A 12 -15.85 32.45 11.88
C ASP A 12 -17.28 32.44 12.44
N GLU A 13 -17.89 33.61 12.55
CA GLU A 13 -19.28 33.74 12.98
C GLU A 13 -20.26 33.20 11.91
N LYS A 14 -19.78 33.02 10.67
CA LYS A 14 -20.58 32.58 9.53
C LYS A 14 -20.46 31.07 9.31
N THR A 15 -21.61 30.41 9.39
CA THR A 15 -21.82 29.00 9.03
C THR A 15 -22.83 28.92 7.89
N VAL A 16 -22.95 27.75 7.25
CA VAL A 16 -23.99 27.51 6.24
C VAL A 16 -25.37 27.72 6.86
N THR A 17 -25.59 27.20 8.06
CA THR A 17 -26.83 27.38 8.82
C THR A 17 -27.14 28.86 9.11
N SER A 18 -26.17 29.66 9.56
CA SER A 18 -26.41 31.08 9.89
C SER A 18 -26.66 31.96 8.66
N GLU A 19 -26.03 31.66 7.52
CA GLU A 19 -26.27 32.40 6.27
C GLU A 19 -27.60 31.99 5.61
N LEU A 20 -28.00 30.71 5.71
CA LEU A 20 -29.33 30.26 5.30
C LEU A 20 -30.45 30.86 6.15
N LEU A 21 -30.21 31.11 7.43
CA LEU A 21 -31.17 31.83 8.27
C LEU A 21 -31.45 33.25 7.76
N GLN A 22 -30.43 33.93 7.22
CA GLN A 22 -30.58 35.29 6.68
C GLN A 22 -31.31 35.29 5.32
N ASP A 23 -31.00 34.31 4.46
CA ASP A 23 -31.67 34.13 3.18
C ASP A 23 -31.83 32.63 2.85
N PRO A 24 -32.99 32.04 3.19
CA PRO A 24 -33.26 30.62 2.99
C PRO A 24 -33.42 30.21 1.52
N SER A 25 -33.52 31.18 0.59
CA SER A 25 -33.65 30.90 -0.85
C SER A 25 -32.34 30.41 -1.48
N GLN A 26 -31.22 30.61 -0.79
CA GLN A 26 -29.91 30.20 -1.27
C GLN A 26 -29.73 28.67 -1.24
N SER A 27 -28.87 28.16 -2.12
CA SER A 27 -28.46 26.75 -2.11
C SER A 27 -27.38 26.55 -1.04
N PRO A 28 -27.55 25.58 -0.10
CA PRO A 28 -26.54 25.26 0.91
C PRO A 28 -25.17 24.93 0.30
N THR A 29 -25.11 24.14 -0.78
CA THR A 29 -23.85 23.82 -1.46
C THR A 29 -23.17 25.06 -2.03
N LYS A 30 -23.93 25.96 -2.66
CA LYS A 30 -23.37 27.22 -3.20
C LYS A 30 -22.89 28.15 -2.09
N LEU A 31 -23.63 28.20 -0.97
CA LEU A 31 -23.22 28.94 0.23
C LEU A 31 -21.94 28.37 0.83
N PHE A 32 -21.86 27.05 0.98
CA PHE A 32 -20.68 26.36 1.49
C PHE A 32 -19.45 26.64 0.63
N GLN A 33 -19.61 26.60 -0.70
CA GLN A 33 -18.58 27.03 -1.64
C GLN A 33 -18.22 28.51 -1.47
N LYS A 34 -19.20 29.42 -1.41
CA LYS A 34 -18.93 30.86 -1.25
C LYS A 34 -18.20 31.19 0.05
N LEU A 35 -18.55 30.51 1.14
CA LEU A 35 -17.93 30.74 2.45
C LEU A 35 -16.47 30.26 2.49
N TYR A 36 -16.17 29.12 1.84
CA TYR A 36 -14.93 28.39 2.12
C TYR A 36 -14.05 28.05 0.90
N HIS A 37 -14.55 28.12 -0.34
CA HIS A 37 -13.79 27.78 -1.56
C HIS A 37 -12.66 28.76 -1.87
N ASP A 38 -12.90 30.06 -1.68
CA ASP A 38 -11.97 31.14 -2.06
C ASP A 38 -10.94 31.47 -0.96
N ARG A 39 -11.02 30.81 0.20
CA ARG A 39 -10.08 30.96 1.32
C ARG A 39 -8.86 30.03 1.22
N LYS A 40 -8.57 29.49 0.03
CA LYS A 40 -7.35 28.71 -0.24
C LYS A 40 -6.10 29.55 0.06
N SER A 41 -5.31 29.06 1.03
CA SER A 41 -4.05 29.58 1.58
C SER A 41 -3.32 30.65 0.75
N LYS A 42 -3.29 31.90 1.26
CA LYS A 42 -2.19 32.84 0.98
C LYS A 42 -1.00 32.38 1.82
N SER A 43 0.04 31.83 1.21
CA SER A 43 1.23 31.39 1.96
C SER A 43 1.93 32.59 2.61
N HIS A 44 1.83 32.74 3.94
CA HIS A 44 2.72 33.62 4.68
C HIS A 44 4.01 32.85 5.03
N LYS A 45 5.16 33.36 4.56
CA LYS A 45 6.48 32.96 5.05
C LYS A 45 6.62 33.40 6.51
N SER A 46 6.69 32.48 7.46
CA SER A 46 7.08 32.80 8.84
C SER A 46 8.58 32.62 9.04
N SER A 47 9.21 33.65 9.59
CA SER A 47 10.61 33.70 10.01
C SER A 47 10.91 32.87 11.28
N SER A 48 12.20 32.61 11.47
CA SER A 48 12.89 31.72 12.42
C SER A 48 12.76 31.99 13.94
N ASN A 49 13.08 30.94 14.70
CA ASN A 49 13.68 30.87 16.07
C ASN A 49 12.90 31.43 17.28
N GLU A 50 12.41 30.53 18.13
CA GLU A 50 12.34 30.59 19.63
C GLU A 50 11.54 29.35 20.11
N SER A 51 12.08 28.58 21.08
CA SER A 51 11.87 27.11 21.14
C SER A 51 11.43 26.50 22.48
N VAL A 52 10.58 27.14 23.29
CA VAL A 52 9.91 26.45 24.42
C VAL A 52 8.46 26.91 24.64
N ASP A 53 8.12 28.17 24.34
CA ASP A 53 6.78 28.77 24.56
C ASP A 53 5.71 28.46 23.47
N LYS A 54 6.10 27.73 22.40
CA LYS A 54 5.23 27.49 21.23
C LYS A 54 4.20 26.38 21.43
N ASP A 55 4.52 25.35 22.23
CA ASP A 55 3.70 24.14 22.29
C ASP A 55 2.44 24.31 23.16
N GLU A 56 2.51 25.07 24.26
CA GLU A 56 1.33 25.46 25.04
C GLU A 56 0.38 26.38 24.26
N ASN A 57 0.94 27.28 23.44
CA ASN A 57 0.16 28.19 22.61
C ASN A 57 -0.64 27.43 21.55
N GLU A 58 -0.06 26.39 20.97
CA GLU A 58 -0.71 25.56 19.96
C GLU A 58 -1.85 24.70 20.50
N LEU A 59 -1.66 24.08 21.67
CA LEU A 59 -2.72 23.35 22.38
C LEU A 59 -3.91 24.25 22.70
N ARG A 60 -3.64 25.48 23.16
CA ARG A 60 -4.69 26.48 23.41
C ARG A 60 -5.43 26.84 22.12
N LYS A 61 -4.73 27.00 21.00
CA LYS A 61 -5.36 27.26 19.70
C LYS A 61 -6.31 26.14 19.28
N VAL A 62 -5.89 24.88 19.36
CA VAL A 62 -6.73 23.72 19.00
C VAL A 62 -7.94 23.62 19.93
N LEU A 63 -7.74 23.80 21.24
CA LEU A 63 -8.83 23.79 22.21
C LEU A 63 -9.86 24.88 21.91
N GLN A 64 -9.40 26.08 21.51
CA GLN A 64 -10.27 27.20 21.14
C GLN A 64 -11.06 26.96 19.84
N CYS A 65 -10.62 26.04 18.97
CA CYS A 65 -11.34 25.68 17.75
C CYS A 65 -12.59 24.82 17.96
N GLY A 66 -12.96 24.47 19.19
CA GLY A 66 -14.20 23.74 19.48
C GLY A 66 -15.02 24.41 20.58
N ASN A 67 -16.32 24.17 20.57
CA ASN A 67 -17.25 24.69 21.56
C ASN A 67 -17.63 23.60 22.58
N TRP A 68 -16.74 23.39 23.56
CA TRP A 68 -16.84 22.28 24.53
C TRP A 68 -17.79 22.54 25.70
N GLY A 69 -18.39 23.73 25.80
CA GLY A 69 -19.26 24.09 26.92
C GLY A 69 -18.54 23.97 28.26
N ASN A 70 -19.12 23.23 29.21
CA ASN A 70 -18.50 22.93 30.51
C ASN A 70 -17.60 21.68 30.49
N SER A 71 -17.55 20.96 29.36
CA SER A 71 -16.74 19.76 29.21
C SER A 71 -15.33 20.11 28.76
N GLN A 72 -14.35 19.27 29.12
CA GLN A 72 -12.95 19.45 28.74
C GLN A 72 -12.46 18.22 27.97
N PRO A 73 -11.94 18.37 26.75
CA PRO A 73 -11.38 17.24 26.02
C PRO A 73 -10.07 16.74 26.63
N SER A 74 -9.86 15.43 26.54
CA SER A 74 -8.73 14.70 27.09
C SER A 74 -7.44 14.92 26.30
N ASP A 75 -6.31 14.59 26.91
CA ASP A 75 -5.01 14.71 26.25
C ASP A 75 -4.92 13.86 24.97
N LEU A 76 -5.50 12.65 24.97
CA LEU A 76 -5.54 11.78 23.79
C LEU A 76 -6.37 12.42 22.65
N PHE A 77 -7.36 13.24 23.01
CA PHE A 77 -8.17 13.99 22.07
C PHE A 77 -7.43 15.23 21.50
N LEU A 78 -6.54 15.87 22.27
CA LEU A 78 -5.96 17.20 21.97
C LEU A 78 -4.44 17.29 21.67
N LYS A 79 -3.58 16.39 22.16
CA LYS A 79 -2.19 16.78 22.52
C LYS A 79 -1.12 16.83 21.41
N VAL A 80 -0.52 18.02 21.20
CA VAL A 80 0.59 18.40 20.27
C VAL A 80 1.98 18.12 20.84
N THR A 81 2.93 17.56 20.07
CA THR A 81 4.38 17.60 20.41
C THR A 81 5.33 17.63 19.20
N ASN A 82 6.48 18.27 19.42
CA ASN A 82 7.35 18.96 18.45
C ASN A 82 8.57 18.12 17.97
N LEU A 83 9.02 18.38 16.73
CA LEU A 83 10.25 17.89 16.11
C LEU A 83 11.31 19.01 16.15
N SER A 84 12.00 19.19 17.28
CA SER A 84 13.36 19.78 17.33
C SER A 84 13.92 19.79 18.75
N ILE A 85 15.04 19.08 18.95
CA ILE A 85 16.26 19.47 19.69
C ILE A 85 17.11 18.19 19.84
N LEU A 86 18.15 18.10 19.00
CA LEU A 86 19.36 17.33 19.33
C LEU A 86 20.34 18.33 19.94
N SER A 87 20.65 18.21 21.23
CA SER A 87 22.04 18.19 21.72
C SER A 87 22.06 18.20 23.26
N SER A 88 22.54 17.12 23.85
CA SER A 88 23.67 17.13 24.79
C SER A 88 23.77 15.77 25.46
N SER A 89 25.02 15.39 25.69
CA SER A 89 25.45 14.14 26.27
C SER A 89 24.92 13.91 27.68
N SER A 90 24.59 12.66 27.95
CA SER A 90 24.23 12.05 29.24
C SER A 90 22.89 12.43 29.84
N LEU A 91 21.91 11.52 29.75
CA LEU A 91 21.03 11.12 30.86
C LEU A 91 20.16 9.90 30.48
N THR A 92 19.62 9.26 31.51
CA THR A 92 19.36 7.82 31.67
C THR A 92 17.88 7.43 31.49
N PHE A 93 17.62 6.27 30.87
CA PHE A 93 16.54 5.27 31.06
C PHE A 93 15.10 5.64 31.55
N TRP A 94 14.71 6.91 31.70
CA TRP A 94 13.40 7.36 32.20
C TRP A 94 12.73 8.49 31.39
N GLU A 95 13.30 8.91 30.25
CA GLU A 95 12.76 10.04 29.46
C GLU A 95 12.46 9.69 27.99
N ALA A 96 12.05 8.45 27.70
CA ALA A 96 11.47 8.05 26.41
C ALA A 96 9.93 8.04 26.44
N TYR A 97 9.33 8.90 27.27
CA TYR A 97 7.89 8.91 27.57
C TYR A 97 7.24 10.24 27.18
N LEU A 98 7.44 10.74 25.95
CA LEU A 98 6.82 12.01 25.51
C LEU A 98 6.75 12.13 23.96
N THR A 99 6.10 11.17 23.30
CA THR A 99 5.60 11.36 21.92
C THR A 99 4.20 10.76 21.81
N LEU A 100 3.17 11.57 22.07
CA LEU A 100 1.75 11.23 21.91
C LEU A 100 1.12 12.29 21.01
N ILE A 101 0.62 11.84 19.86
CA ILE A 101 0.00 12.56 18.72
C ILE A 101 -1.50 12.88 19.02
N GLN A 102 -2.07 13.83 18.26
CA GLN A 102 -3.39 14.45 18.41
C GLN A 102 -4.48 13.84 17.49
N ILE A 103 -5.72 13.60 17.96
CA ILE A 103 -6.82 13.17 17.05
C ILE A 103 -7.59 14.36 16.45
N TYR A 104 -8.12 15.28 17.29
CA TYR A 104 -8.94 16.40 16.80
C TYR A 104 -8.13 17.43 15.99
N HIS A 105 -6.90 17.73 16.40
CA HIS A 105 -6.01 18.61 15.64
C HIS A 105 -5.73 18.06 14.24
N ASP A 106 -5.46 16.76 14.08
CA ASP A 106 -5.16 16.19 12.76
C ASP A 106 -6.39 16.23 11.85
N ALA A 107 -7.59 16.10 12.44
CA ALA A 107 -8.85 16.34 11.75
C ALA A 107 -8.97 17.79 11.25
N LEU A 108 -8.62 18.77 12.08
CA LEU A 108 -8.60 20.19 11.70
C LEU A 108 -7.53 20.50 10.64
N CYS A 109 -6.33 19.92 10.75
CA CYS A 109 -5.27 20.11 9.77
C CYS A 109 -5.66 19.64 8.36
N ALA A 110 -6.59 18.68 8.22
CA ALA A 110 -7.11 18.29 6.91
C ALA A 110 -7.81 19.46 6.19
N LEU A 111 -8.41 20.39 6.94
CA LEU A 111 -9.11 21.55 6.39
C LEU A 111 -8.18 22.57 5.72
N GLU A 112 -6.87 22.53 6.00
CA GLU A 112 -5.91 23.45 5.37
C GLU A 112 -5.86 23.29 3.85
N LYS A 113 -5.96 22.05 3.37
CA LYS A 113 -5.94 21.76 1.92
C LYS A 113 -7.30 22.02 1.27
N ASN A 114 -8.37 21.61 1.97
CA ASN A 114 -9.73 21.80 1.52
C ASN A 114 -10.65 22.00 2.74
N PRO A 115 -11.03 23.26 3.04
CA PRO A 115 -11.93 23.56 4.16
C PRO A 115 -13.31 22.90 4.05
N MET A 116 -13.71 22.48 2.85
CA MET A 116 -15.00 21.82 2.61
C MET A 116 -14.95 20.30 2.82
N SER A 117 -13.76 19.71 3.03
CA SER A 117 -13.56 18.26 3.09
C SER A 117 -14.30 17.56 4.24
N GLY A 118 -14.63 18.29 5.29
CA GLY A 118 -15.41 17.82 6.43
C GLY A 118 -16.93 17.90 6.27
N VAL A 119 -17.48 18.40 5.15
CA VAL A 119 -18.95 18.48 4.91
C VAL A 119 -19.72 19.02 6.14
N VAL A 120 -19.14 20.01 6.80
CA VAL A 120 -19.64 20.71 7.98
C VAL A 120 -18.94 22.06 8.02
N SER A 121 -19.63 23.11 8.45
CA SER A 121 -18.98 24.40 8.72
C SER A 121 -17.93 24.22 9.83
N PRO A 122 -16.67 24.64 9.64
CA PRO A 122 -15.59 24.42 10.63
C PRO A 122 -15.93 24.85 12.08
N PRO A 123 -16.64 25.97 12.35
CA PRO A 123 -17.05 26.35 13.70
C PRO A 123 -17.98 25.35 14.42
N LEU A 124 -18.66 24.48 13.67
CA LEU A 124 -19.60 23.49 14.19
C LEU A 124 -18.98 22.08 14.27
N MET A 125 -17.70 21.94 13.92
CA MET A 125 -17.03 20.64 13.83
C MET A 125 -16.79 20.03 15.22
N GLY A 126 -16.29 20.80 16.19
CA GLY A 126 -16.02 20.35 17.56
C GLY A 126 -17.01 20.93 18.57
N SER A 127 -17.70 20.08 19.33
CA SER A 127 -18.65 20.50 20.37
C SER A 127 -18.81 19.46 21.48
N ASN A 128 -19.96 19.39 22.13
CA ASN A 128 -20.27 18.44 23.18
C ASN A 128 -21.71 17.91 23.06
N GLY A 129 -21.99 16.79 23.69
CA GLY A 129 -23.33 16.19 23.69
C GLY A 129 -23.42 14.96 24.60
N VAL A 130 -24.55 14.27 24.55
CA VAL A 130 -24.80 13.03 25.30
C VAL A 130 -25.22 11.88 24.38
N VAL A 131 -25.11 10.63 24.86
CA VAL A 131 -25.54 9.41 24.14
C VAL A 131 -26.54 8.64 25.00
N PRO A 132 -27.83 9.05 25.06
CA PRO A 132 -28.81 8.38 25.92
C PRO A 132 -29.13 6.93 25.54
N LEU A 133 -29.04 6.59 24.24
CA LEU A 133 -29.37 5.26 23.73
C LEU A 133 -28.38 4.80 22.67
N THR A 134 -27.98 3.53 22.77
CA THR A 134 -27.30 2.78 21.72
C THR A 134 -28.13 1.54 21.38
N ILE A 135 -28.27 1.25 20.10
CA ILE A 135 -28.97 0.07 19.58
C ILE A 135 -27.97 -0.80 18.83
N ILE A 136 -27.87 -2.09 19.17
CA ILE A 136 -27.10 -3.10 18.44
C ILE A 136 -28.05 -4.26 18.12
N ALA A 137 -28.61 -4.25 16.91
CA ALA A 137 -29.77 -5.07 16.58
C ALA A 137 -29.93 -5.27 15.07
N PRO A 138 -30.79 -6.22 14.64
CA PRO A 138 -31.27 -6.25 13.26
C PRO A 138 -31.98 -4.96 12.86
N LEU A 139 -31.95 -4.63 11.57
CA LEU A 139 -32.43 -3.36 11.05
C LEU A 139 -33.88 -2.96 11.42
N PRO A 140 -34.88 -3.86 11.47
CA PRO A 140 -36.22 -3.47 11.92
C PRO A 140 -36.21 -2.77 13.27
N ASP A 141 -35.29 -3.11 14.17
CA ASP A 141 -35.21 -2.54 15.53
C ASP A 141 -34.73 -1.10 15.46
N LEU A 142 -33.72 -0.82 14.63
CA LEU A 142 -33.28 0.54 14.32
C LEU A 142 -34.44 1.35 13.71
N CYS A 143 -35.19 0.77 12.77
CA CYS A 143 -36.34 1.44 12.15
C CYS A 143 -37.51 1.68 13.13
N ARG A 144 -37.69 0.85 14.16
CA ARG A 144 -38.66 1.12 15.24
C ARG A 144 -38.25 2.34 16.06
N HIS A 145 -36.96 2.50 16.37
CA HIS A 145 -36.49 3.71 17.03
C HIS A 145 -36.65 4.96 16.16
N MET A 146 -36.31 4.86 14.88
CA MET A 146 -36.56 5.93 13.92
C MET A 146 -38.04 6.30 13.87
N ALA A 147 -38.92 5.29 13.83
CA ALA A 147 -40.37 5.49 13.81
C ALA A 147 -40.86 6.21 15.08
N ASN A 148 -40.41 5.81 16.26
CA ASN A 148 -40.70 6.49 17.53
C ASN A 148 -40.21 7.95 17.52
N CYS A 149 -39.01 8.23 17.01
CA CYS A 149 -38.49 9.60 16.87
C CYS A 149 -39.28 10.43 15.86
N ILE A 150 -39.62 9.87 14.70
CA ILE A 150 -40.42 10.54 13.66
C ILE A 150 -41.79 10.92 14.20
N VAL A 151 -42.48 9.99 14.87
CA VAL A 151 -43.82 10.23 15.40
C VAL A 151 -43.84 11.28 16.52
N ARG A 152 -42.72 11.43 17.25
CA ARG A 152 -42.52 12.47 18.27
C ARG A 152 -42.13 13.83 17.71
N ALA A 153 -41.75 13.91 16.43
CA ALA A 153 -41.33 15.17 15.82
C ALA A 153 -42.47 16.22 15.80
N GLU A 154 -42.09 17.46 16.03
CA GLU A 154 -43.03 18.59 16.11
C GLU A 154 -42.92 19.55 14.92
N LYS A 155 -41.73 19.72 14.35
CA LYS A 155 -41.42 20.78 13.37
C LYS A 155 -40.76 20.24 12.11
N GLU A 156 -39.77 19.37 12.24
CA GLU A 156 -39.00 18.88 11.10
C GLU A 156 -38.30 17.54 11.32
N VAL A 157 -38.12 16.83 10.21
CA VAL A 157 -37.29 15.63 10.13
C VAL A 157 -36.39 15.71 8.89
N PHE A 158 -35.09 15.54 9.07
CA PHE A 158 -34.16 15.30 7.98
C PHE A 158 -33.70 13.84 8.03
N LEU A 159 -33.91 13.09 6.95
CA LEU A 159 -33.53 11.69 6.83
C LEU A 159 -32.52 11.49 5.69
N ALA A 160 -31.31 11.04 6.02
CA ALA A 160 -30.31 10.59 5.05
C ALA A 160 -30.11 9.08 5.14
N THR A 161 -30.10 8.40 3.99
CA THR A 161 -29.65 7.00 3.88
C THR A 161 -28.95 6.81 2.55
N ASN A 162 -27.95 5.94 2.45
CA ASN A 162 -27.34 5.64 1.15
C ASN A 162 -28.32 4.91 0.25
N PHE A 163 -28.98 3.87 0.77
CA PHE A 163 -29.93 3.09 -0.01
C PHE A 163 -31.29 3.01 0.68
N TRP A 164 -32.34 3.08 -0.14
CA TRP A 164 -33.75 2.92 0.26
C TRP A 164 -34.45 1.99 -0.72
N ILE A 165 -35.19 1.01 -0.21
CA ILE A 165 -36.11 0.17 -0.99
C ILE A 165 -37.33 -0.20 -0.15
N HIS A 166 -38.48 -0.31 -0.82
CA HIS A 166 -39.68 -0.83 -0.15
C HIS A 166 -39.43 -2.22 0.46
N SER A 167 -39.82 -2.37 1.72
CA SER A 167 -39.47 -3.45 2.65
C SER A 167 -40.26 -3.31 3.95
N ASP A 168 -40.28 -4.33 4.81
CA ASP A 168 -40.91 -4.23 6.14
C ASP A 168 -40.24 -3.16 6.99
N ALA A 169 -38.90 -3.10 6.98
CA ALA A 169 -38.13 -2.06 7.64
C ALA A 169 -38.51 -0.63 7.17
N SER A 170 -38.59 -0.41 5.85
CA SER A 170 -39.04 0.89 5.31
C SER A 170 -40.50 1.19 5.64
N THR A 171 -41.34 0.16 5.75
CA THR A 171 -42.77 0.30 6.06
C THR A 171 -42.99 0.86 7.45
N LEU A 172 -42.18 0.45 8.45
CA LEU A 172 -42.18 1.07 9.79
C LEU A 172 -41.96 2.58 9.72
N VAL A 173 -41.01 3.03 8.91
CA VAL A 173 -40.70 4.47 8.72
C VAL A 173 -41.82 5.19 7.97
N THR A 174 -42.39 4.60 6.92
CA THR A 174 -43.49 5.24 6.17
C THR A 174 -44.79 5.31 6.97
N ASN A 175 -45.08 4.30 7.81
CA ASN A 175 -46.19 4.33 8.77
C ASN A 175 -45.98 5.41 9.82
N ALA A 176 -44.74 5.60 10.29
CA ALA A 176 -44.39 6.70 11.18
C ALA A 176 -44.66 8.08 10.54
N PHE A 177 -44.40 8.27 9.24
CA PHE A 177 -44.78 9.50 8.55
C PHE A 177 -46.30 9.70 8.48
N ARG A 178 -47.08 8.64 8.22
CA ARG A 178 -48.56 8.71 8.26
C ARG A 178 -49.05 9.12 9.64
N GLU A 179 -48.52 8.50 10.68
CA GLU A 179 -48.87 8.82 12.06
C GLU A 179 -48.43 10.22 12.47
N LEU A 180 -47.22 10.65 12.10
CA LEU A 180 -46.75 12.01 12.31
C LEU A 180 -47.68 13.02 11.64
N SER A 181 -48.12 12.76 10.41
CA SER A 181 -49.05 13.63 9.69
C SER A 181 -50.40 13.72 10.40
N ARG A 182 -50.91 12.59 10.91
CA ARG A 182 -52.14 12.55 11.72
C ARG A 182 -52.00 13.41 12.98
N ARG A 183 -50.94 13.21 13.76
CA ARG A 183 -50.66 13.96 15.00
C ARG A 183 -50.42 15.45 14.73
N ALA A 184 -49.71 15.78 13.65
CA ALA A 184 -49.50 17.16 13.24
C ALA A 184 -50.83 17.86 12.92
N GLY A 185 -51.76 17.15 12.25
CA GLY A 185 -53.12 17.62 12.00
C GLY A 185 -53.93 17.85 13.27
N GLU A 186 -53.86 16.95 14.25
CA GLU A 186 -54.49 17.12 15.56
C GLU A 186 -53.95 18.35 16.31
N ARG A 187 -52.65 18.62 16.18
CA ARG A 187 -52.01 19.83 16.72
C ARG A 187 -52.32 21.10 15.91
N GLY A 188 -52.92 21.00 14.73
CA GLY A 188 -53.09 22.12 13.80
C GLY A 188 -51.78 22.66 13.24
N THR A 189 -50.76 21.81 13.13
CA THR A 189 -49.40 22.14 12.67
C THR A 189 -49.04 21.41 11.38
N LYS A 190 -48.03 21.91 10.65
CA LYS A 190 -47.38 21.16 9.58
C LYS A 190 -45.93 20.85 9.96
N VAL A 191 -45.45 19.70 9.53
CA VAL A 191 -44.07 19.24 9.74
C VAL A 191 -43.35 19.16 8.40
N ILE A 192 -42.11 19.65 8.34
CA ILE A 192 -41.30 19.60 7.11
C ILE A 192 -40.38 18.39 7.16
N VAL A 193 -40.48 17.52 6.14
CA VAL A 193 -39.66 16.31 6.05
C VAL A 193 -38.80 16.39 4.79
N LYS A 194 -37.49 16.32 4.96
CA LYS A 194 -36.52 16.27 3.86
C LYS A 194 -35.78 14.95 3.89
N MET A 195 -35.67 14.32 2.73
CA MET A 195 -35.04 13.01 2.59
C MET A 195 -34.01 13.00 1.47
N VAL A 196 -32.85 12.39 1.74
CA VAL A 196 -31.78 12.18 0.75
C VAL A 196 -31.46 10.70 0.65
N TYR A 197 -31.40 10.19 -0.58
CA TYR A 197 -30.87 8.86 -0.87
C TYR A 197 -29.94 8.84 -2.09
N ASP A 198 -29.21 7.74 -2.28
CA ASP A 198 -28.37 7.51 -3.47
C ASP A 198 -28.97 6.43 -4.39
N ARG A 199 -29.28 6.83 -5.63
CA ARG A 199 -29.54 5.93 -6.76
C ARG A 199 -28.94 6.54 -8.03
N GLY A 200 -27.95 5.88 -8.63
CA GLY A 200 -27.34 6.33 -9.87
C GLY A 200 -28.35 6.61 -10.99
N ASP A 201 -28.25 7.79 -11.60
CA ASP A 201 -29.04 8.29 -12.72
C ASP A 201 -28.07 8.97 -13.71
N PRO A 202 -28.13 8.69 -15.02
CA PRO A 202 -27.23 9.29 -16.00
C PRO A 202 -27.20 10.84 -16.00
N GLN A 203 -28.28 11.49 -15.54
CA GLN A 203 -28.34 12.95 -15.38
C GLN A 203 -27.33 13.47 -14.35
N GLN A 204 -26.89 12.63 -13.41
CA GLN A 204 -25.92 12.98 -12.36
C GLN A 204 -24.49 13.16 -12.87
N LEU A 205 -24.24 12.93 -14.17
CA LEU A 205 -23.02 13.40 -14.84
C LEU A 205 -22.95 14.93 -14.95
N PHE A 206 -24.10 15.62 -14.85
CA PHE A 206 -24.20 17.08 -14.95
C PHE A 206 -24.72 17.74 -13.68
N GLU A 207 -25.68 17.11 -12.99
CA GLU A 207 -26.26 17.62 -11.75
C GLU A 207 -26.40 16.51 -10.71
N ASN A 208 -25.55 16.54 -9.67
CA ASN A 208 -25.48 15.46 -8.71
C ASN A 208 -26.72 15.32 -7.82
N HIS A 209 -27.36 16.43 -7.46
CA HIS A 209 -28.53 16.48 -6.57
C HIS A 209 -29.81 16.63 -7.36
N LEU A 210 -30.49 15.51 -7.65
CA LEU A 210 -31.71 15.49 -8.44
C LEU A 210 -32.96 15.50 -7.54
N PRO A 211 -33.93 16.41 -7.75
CA PRO A 211 -35.21 16.31 -7.07
C PRO A 211 -35.95 15.05 -7.54
N VAL A 212 -36.64 14.38 -6.63
CA VAL A 212 -37.42 13.18 -6.92
C VAL A 212 -38.90 13.56 -6.90
N PRO A 213 -39.60 13.60 -8.05
CA PRO A 213 -41.02 13.91 -8.10
C PRO A 213 -41.85 12.86 -7.36
N GLU A 214 -43.04 13.24 -6.90
CA GLU A 214 -43.99 12.35 -6.19
C GLU A 214 -44.21 11.04 -6.93
N LYS A 215 -44.47 11.08 -8.24
CA LYS A 215 -44.64 9.88 -9.07
C LYS A 215 -43.45 8.90 -9.00
N LYS A 216 -42.23 9.39 -8.79
CA LYS A 216 -41.01 8.57 -8.71
C LYS A 216 -40.83 7.99 -7.30
N TYR A 217 -41.06 8.77 -6.24
CA TYR A 217 -40.93 8.26 -4.87
C TYR A 217 -42.11 7.43 -4.37
N THR A 218 -43.29 7.57 -4.97
CA THR A 218 -44.47 6.71 -4.72
C THR A 218 -44.45 5.42 -5.53
N SER A 219 -43.44 5.21 -6.38
CA SER A 219 -43.32 3.98 -7.18
C SER A 219 -43.10 2.75 -6.30
N GLU A 220 -43.41 1.56 -6.83
CA GLU A 220 -43.26 0.27 -6.14
C GLU A 220 -41.87 0.02 -5.54
N LYS A 221 -40.82 0.64 -6.10
CA LYS A 221 -39.45 0.48 -5.61
C LYS A 221 -39.10 1.34 -4.40
N VAL A 222 -39.87 2.38 -4.10
CA VAL A 222 -39.56 3.37 -3.04
C VAL A 222 -40.70 3.46 -2.04
N GLN A 223 -41.94 3.55 -2.52
CA GLN A 223 -43.18 3.49 -1.74
C GLN A 223 -43.24 4.45 -0.54
N LEU A 224 -42.66 5.65 -0.71
CA LEU A 224 -42.92 6.74 0.23
C LEU A 224 -44.38 7.20 0.09
N PRO A 225 -45.04 7.67 1.18
CA PRO A 225 -46.43 8.10 1.13
C PRO A 225 -46.65 9.24 0.14
N ALA A 226 -47.75 9.18 -0.60
CA ALA A 226 -48.19 10.26 -1.47
C ALA A 226 -48.66 11.48 -0.65
N ALA A 227 -48.63 12.67 -1.24
CA ALA A 227 -48.93 13.91 -0.51
C ALA A 227 -50.35 13.92 0.09
N HIS A 228 -51.30 13.22 -0.54
CA HIS A 228 -52.67 13.09 -0.04
C HIS A 228 -52.82 12.14 1.16
N GLU A 229 -51.88 11.21 1.37
CA GLU A 229 -51.86 10.31 2.54
C GLU A 229 -51.29 11.00 3.78
N ILE A 230 -50.45 12.03 3.58
CA ILE A 230 -49.76 12.77 4.63
C ILE A 230 -50.00 14.29 4.52
N PRO A 231 -51.26 14.78 4.54
CA PRO A 231 -51.60 16.17 4.22
C PRO A 231 -50.98 17.24 5.14
N ASN A 232 -50.53 16.86 6.33
CA ASN A 232 -49.88 17.75 7.30
C ASN A 232 -48.34 17.63 7.31
N ILE A 233 -47.76 16.91 6.35
CA ILE A 233 -46.32 16.85 6.12
C ILE A 233 -45.99 17.44 4.75
N ASP A 234 -44.95 18.27 4.70
CA ASP A 234 -44.31 18.65 3.43
C ASP A 234 -43.10 17.75 3.20
N LEU A 235 -43.26 16.73 2.35
CA LEU A 235 -42.22 15.74 2.06
C LEU A 235 -41.47 16.10 0.76
N GLN A 236 -40.16 16.29 0.89
CA GLN A 236 -39.26 16.50 -0.25
C GLN A 236 -38.14 15.47 -0.28
N VAL A 237 -37.84 14.98 -1.48
CA VAL A 237 -36.88 13.89 -1.67
C VAL A 237 -35.84 14.28 -2.72
N VAL A 238 -34.57 14.10 -2.39
CA VAL A 238 -33.42 14.33 -3.28
C VAL A 238 -32.65 13.02 -3.47
N ASN A 239 -32.29 12.76 -4.73
CA ASN A 239 -31.41 11.70 -5.14
C ASN A 239 -30.01 12.26 -5.40
N TYR A 240 -29.02 11.86 -4.60
CA TYR A 240 -27.65 12.37 -4.68
C TYR A 240 -26.63 11.26 -4.97
N HIS A 241 -25.84 11.43 -6.03
CA HIS A 241 -24.75 10.53 -6.42
C HIS A 241 -23.59 11.31 -7.05
N ARG A 242 -22.35 10.81 -6.97
CA ARG A 242 -21.17 11.47 -7.59
C ARG A 242 -20.36 10.51 -8.48
N PRO A 243 -20.71 10.39 -9.77
CA PRO A 243 -19.96 9.56 -10.71
C PRO A 243 -18.44 9.90 -10.72
N ILE A 244 -17.53 8.94 -10.94
CA ILE A 244 -17.76 7.52 -11.27
C ILE A 244 -17.73 6.63 -10.01
N PHE A 245 -16.82 6.90 -9.06
CA PHE A 245 -16.67 6.12 -7.82
C PHE A 245 -17.26 6.78 -6.57
N GLY A 246 -17.62 8.06 -6.64
CA GLY A 246 -18.12 8.83 -5.50
C GLY A 246 -19.56 8.46 -5.18
N THR A 247 -19.82 8.05 -3.94
CA THR A 247 -21.15 7.60 -3.51
C THR A 247 -21.58 8.39 -2.29
N PHE A 248 -22.86 8.73 -2.17
CA PHE A 248 -23.42 9.28 -0.94
C PHE A 248 -23.63 8.15 0.06
N HIS A 249 -22.61 7.86 0.86
CA HIS A 249 -22.62 6.75 1.81
C HIS A 249 -23.00 7.20 3.25
N ALA A 250 -23.67 8.33 3.41
CA ALA A 250 -24.12 8.78 4.73
C ALA A 250 -25.49 8.20 5.12
N LYS A 251 -25.65 7.79 6.39
CA LYS A 251 -26.94 7.43 6.99
C LYS A 251 -27.07 8.08 8.36
N PHE A 252 -28.01 9.01 8.49
CA PHE A 252 -28.29 9.71 9.73
C PHE A 252 -29.67 10.38 9.67
N MET A 253 -30.22 10.73 10.83
CA MET A 253 -31.49 11.46 10.94
C MET A 253 -31.32 12.63 11.90
N VAL A 254 -31.88 13.79 11.58
CA VAL A 254 -31.96 14.93 12.49
C VAL A 254 -33.43 15.25 12.72
N ILE A 255 -33.84 15.32 13.98
CA ILE A 255 -35.23 15.54 14.38
C ILE A 255 -35.29 16.83 15.19
N ASP A 256 -36.11 17.77 14.71
CA ASP A 256 -36.34 19.08 15.32
C ASP A 256 -35.06 19.85 15.71
N ARG A 257 -33.92 19.53 15.08
CA ARG A 257 -32.59 20.01 15.49
C ARG A 257 -32.32 19.83 17.01
N ARG A 258 -32.84 18.75 17.59
CA ARG A 258 -32.65 18.36 19.00
C ARG A 258 -32.04 16.98 19.15
N ILE A 259 -32.41 16.08 18.25
CA ILE A 259 -31.92 14.70 18.23
C ILE A 259 -31.15 14.48 16.95
N GLY A 260 -29.97 13.87 17.07
CA GLY A 260 -29.27 13.23 15.97
C GLY A 260 -29.32 11.71 16.13
N LEU A 261 -29.67 10.97 15.08
CA LEU A 261 -29.47 9.54 15.00
C LEU A 261 -28.35 9.26 13.99
N LEU A 262 -27.32 8.54 14.39
CA LEU A 262 -26.23 8.12 13.50
C LEU A 262 -26.16 6.60 13.47
N GLN A 263 -26.20 6.00 12.27
CA GLN A 263 -26.50 4.58 12.11
C GLN A 263 -25.69 3.94 10.99
N SER A 264 -25.31 2.68 11.14
CA SER A 264 -24.56 1.95 10.12
C SER A 264 -25.42 1.46 8.94
N SER A 265 -26.75 1.50 9.06
CA SER A 265 -27.67 0.78 8.19
C SER A 265 -28.27 1.58 7.03
N ASN A 266 -28.45 0.91 5.90
CA ASN A 266 -29.38 1.33 4.85
C ASN A 266 -30.83 1.01 5.25
N VAL A 267 -31.83 1.58 4.57
CA VAL A 267 -33.25 1.27 4.84
C VAL A 267 -33.77 0.26 3.81
N GLN A 268 -33.69 -1.03 4.15
CA GLN A 268 -34.07 -2.18 3.33
C GLN A 268 -34.17 -3.46 4.18
N ASP A 269 -34.87 -4.51 3.76
CA ASP A 269 -34.74 -5.80 4.46
C ASP A 269 -33.39 -6.46 4.13
N ASN A 270 -32.65 -6.86 5.16
CA ASN A 270 -31.34 -7.52 5.05
C ASN A 270 -31.05 -8.41 6.28
N ASP A 271 -29.91 -9.10 6.27
CA ASP A 271 -29.48 -10.04 7.31
C ASP A 271 -28.44 -9.46 8.30
N ASN A 272 -28.29 -8.15 8.35
CA ASN A 272 -27.23 -7.49 9.12
C ASN A 272 -27.62 -7.30 10.59
N LEU A 273 -26.66 -7.54 11.48
CA LEU A 273 -26.56 -6.85 12.76
C LEU A 273 -25.96 -5.45 12.52
N GLU A 274 -26.65 -4.42 13.01
CA GLU A 274 -26.34 -3.01 12.77
C GLU A 274 -26.21 -2.26 14.11
N MET A 275 -25.66 -1.05 14.07
CA MET A 275 -25.50 -0.18 15.23
C MET A 275 -26.09 1.22 14.95
N MET A 276 -26.82 1.75 15.91
CA MET A 276 -27.32 3.14 15.92
C MET A 276 -27.03 3.79 17.26
N ILE A 277 -26.67 5.07 17.23
CA ILE A 277 -26.59 5.90 18.43
C ILE A 277 -27.60 7.04 18.33
N HIS A 278 -28.22 7.34 19.46
CA HIS A 278 -29.02 8.53 19.67
C HIS A 278 -28.14 9.57 20.36
N VAL A 279 -27.99 10.76 19.78
CA VAL A 279 -27.23 11.87 20.36
C VAL A 279 -28.10 13.11 20.56
N GLU A 280 -27.86 13.81 21.66
CA GLU A 280 -28.50 15.09 21.97
C GLU A 280 -27.46 16.13 22.42
N GLY A 281 -27.85 17.41 22.36
CA GLY A 281 -27.02 18.54 22.77
C GLY A 281 -26.37 19.29 21.61
N PRO A 282 -25.45 20.22 21.90
CA PRO A 282 -24.85 21.12 20.90
C PRO A 282 -24.27 20.44 19.65
N ILE A 283 -23.73 19.22 19.76
CA ILE A 283 -23.22 18.44 18.62
C ILE A 283 -24.25 18.24 17.48
N VAL A 284 -25.55 18.28 17.79
CA VAL A 284 -26.63 18.17 16.80
C VAL A 284 -26.61 19.34 15.80
N ASP A 285 -26.10 20.51 16.17
CA ASP A 285 -25.92 21.63 15.24
C ASP A 285 -24.95 21.29 14.10
N GLY A 286 -23.88 20.53 14.39
CA GLY A 286 -22.95 20.04 13.37
C GLY A 286 -23.60 19.03 12.42
N LEU A 287 -24.38 18.08 12.96
CA LEU A 287 -25.14 17.12 12.14
C LEU A 287 -26.22 17.82 11.28
N TYR A 288 -26.85 18.86 11.82
CA TYR A 288 -27.83 19.67 11.10
C TYR A 288 -27.19 20.44 9.95
N ASP A 289 -26.03 21.05 10.16
CA ASP A 289 -25.27 21.73 9.11
C ASP A 289 -24.80 20.73 8.02
N THR A 290 -24.35 19.54 8.41
CA THR A 290 -24.05 18.42 7.49
C THR A 290 -25.28 17.99 6.67
N ALA A 291 -26.48 17.94 7.28
CA ALA A 291 -27.74 17.68 6.58
C ALA A 291 -28.03 18.74 5.50
N LEU A 292 -27.90 20.02 5.84
CA LEU A 292 -28.10 21.13 4.91
C LEU A 292 -27.10 21.07 3.74
N ILE A 293 -25.81 20.85 4.01
CA ILE A 293 -24.78 20.74 2.98
C ILE A 293 -25.05 19.52 2.09
N SER A 294 -25.42 18.38 2.67
CA SER A 294 -25.71 17.15 1.93
C SER A 294 -26.98 17.26 1.07
N TRP A 295 -27.98 18.03 1.51
CA TRP A 295 -29.17 18.35 0.72
C TRP A 295 -28.83 19.17 -0.53
N GLY A 296 -27.96 20.17 -0.36
CA GLY A 296 -27.30 20.93 -1.42
C GLY A 296 -28.17 21.85 -2.29
N ARG A 297 -29.49 21.67 -2.32
CA ARG A 297 -30.45 22.48 -3.09
C ARG A 297 -31.10 23.57 -2.21
N SER A 298 -31.67 24.61 -2.83
CA SER A 298 -32.48 25.60 -2.10
C SER A 298 -33.60 24.90 -1.30
N LEU A 299 -33.89 25.40 -0.11
CA LEU A 299 -34.92 24.82 0.76
C LEU A 299 -36.26 25.52 0.48
N ASP A 300 -37.20 24.82 -0.13
CA ASP A 300 -38.53 25.35 -0.43
C ASP A 300 -39.61 24.32 -0.11
N PRO A 301 -40.25 24.33 1.08
CA PRO A 301 -40.08 25.33 2.14
C PRO A 301 -38.77 25.17 2.94
N PRO A 302 -38.31 26.24 3.62
CA PRO A 302 -37.18 26.20 4.53
C PRO A 302 -37.48 25.37 5.78
N LEU A 303 -36.43 24.81 6.38
CA LEU A 303 -36.54 24.05 7.63
C LEU A 303 -36.91 24.98 8.80
N PRO A 304 -38.00 24.72 9.56
CA PRO A 304 -38.48 25.61 10.61
C PRO A 304 -37.50 25.88 11.75
N MET A 305 -36.54 24.98 12.02
CA MET A 305 -35.60 25.11 13.14
C MET A 305 -34.29 25.81 12.75
N LEU A 306 -34.21 26.48 11.59
CA LEU A 306 -33.03 27.24 11.17
C LEU A 306 -32.58 28.29 12.21
N ASP A 307 -33.52 28.92 12.92
CA ASP A 307 -33.27 29.94 13.95
C ASP A 307 -33.09 29.37 15.37
N SER A 308 -33.25 28.05 15.54
CA SER A 308 -33.36 27.40 16.85
C SER A 308 -32.26 26.36 17.07
N SER A 309 -31.07 26.83 17.44
CA SER A 309 -29.90 26.00 17.74
C SER A 309 -30.16 24.96 18.83
N ALA A 310 -29.48 23.82 18.73
CA ALA A 310 -29.46 22.78 19.76
C ALA A 310 -28.73 23.24 21.03
N THR A 311 -27.84 24.24 20.90
CA THR A 311 -27.09 24.81 22.02
C THR A 311 -28.03 25.45 23.04
N GLY A 312 -27.97 24.98 24.29
CA GLY A 312 -28.82 25.46 25.39
C GLY A 312 -30.23 24.85 25.43
N ALA A 313 -30.57 23.93 24.52
CA ALA A 313 -31.79 23.14 24.62
C ALA A 313 -31.73 22.19 25.84
N PRO A 314 -32.87 21.89 26.49
CA PRO A 314 -32.90 20.94 27.60
C PRO A 314 -32.52 19.53 27.12
N ILE A 315 -31.76 18.82 27.95
CA ILE A 315 -31.39 17.41 27.76
C ILE A 315 -31.96 16.63 28.98
N PRO A 316 -32.75 15.56 28.78
CA PRO A 316 -33.23 15.05 27.51
C PRO A 316 -34.28 15.98 26.85
N CYS A 317 -34.27 16.07 25.53
CA CYS A 317 -35.10 16.99 24.75
C CYS A 317 -36.60 16.67 24.78
N HIS A 318 -36.97 15.39 24.96
CA HIS A 318 -38.34 14.96 25.21
C HIS A 318 -38.50 14.60 26.70
N ALA A 319 -38.78 15.60 27.53
CA ALA A 319 -38.98 15.44 28.97
C ALA A 319 -40.32 14.78 29.37
N SER A 320 -40.94 13.97 28.51
CA SER A 320 -42.24 13.38 28.82
C SER A 320 -42.10 12.22 29.81
N GLN A 321 -42.37 12.57 31.07
CA GLN A 321 -42.59 11.75 32.26
C GLN A 321 -41.32 11.20 32.92
N GLN A 322 -41.05 11.71 34.14
CA GLN A 322 -40.13 11.03 35.05
C GLN A 322 -40.59 9.57 35.21
N PRO A 323 -39.69 8.59 35.07
CA PRO A 323 -40.04 7.20 35.28
C PRO A 323 -40.52 7.00 36.73
N ASP A 324 -41.71 6.43 36.89
CA ASP A 324 -42.14 5.88 38.17
C ASP A 324 -41.33 4.59 38.41
N TYR A 325 -40.22 4.70 39.13
CA TYR A 325 -39.34 3.57 39.45
C TYR A 325 -40.03 2.51 40.31
N ASP A 326 -41.18 2.83 40.91
CA ASP A 326 -41.99 1.94 41.73
C ASP A 326 -43.16 1.33 40.95
N ALA A 327 -43.34 1.67 39.67
CA ALA A 327 -44.38 1.09 38.84
C ALA A 327 -44.11 -0.41 38.59
N PRO A 328 -45.10 -1.29 38.81
CA PRO A 328 -44.93 -2.72 38.58
C PRO A 328 -44.64 -2.99 37.09
N ASP A 329 -43.78 -3.98 36.83
CA ASP A 329 -43.43 -4.46 35.48
C ASP A 329 -44.73 -4.70 34.68
N PRO A 330 -44.96 -3.97 33.57
CA PRO A 330 -46.22 -4.04 32.82
C PRO A 330 -46.43 -5.39 32.13
N GLY A 331 -45.47 -6.31 32.22
CA GLY A 331 -45.50 -7.60 31.53
C GLY A 331 -45.16 -7.46 30.05
N PRO A 332 -45.40 -8.49 29.23
CA PRO A 332 -45.05 -8.47 27.81
C PRO A 332 -45.85 -7.39 27.08
N LEU A 333 -45.16 -6.34 26.66
CA LEU A 333 -45.70 -5.27 25.84
C LEU A 333 -45.77 -5.73 24.36
N PRO A 334 -46.80 -5.33 23.58
CA PRO A 334 -46.89 -5.68 22.16
C PRO A 334 -45.66 -5.15 21.39
N GLU A 335 -45.33 -5.72 20.24
CA GLU A 335 -44.20 -5.28 19.38
C GLU A 335 -44.65 -4.38 18.23
N LEU A 336 -43.95 -3.27 17.96
CA LEU A 336 -44.32 -2.37 16.86
C LEU A 336 -44.05 -3.10 15.55
N THR A 337 -45.11 -3.46 14.83
CA THR A 337 -45.02 -4.18 13.55
C THR A 337 -45.59 -3.34 12.41
N VAL A 338 -45.49 -3.85 11.18
CA VAL A 338 -46.08 -3.21 10.00
C VAL A 338 -47.61 -3.13 10.06
N ASP A 339 -48.24 -4.08 10.76
CA ASP A 339 -49.70 -4.20 10.88
C ASP A 339 -50.23 -3.62 12.21
N GLU A 340 -49.50 -3.81 13.31
CA GLU A 340 -49.90 -3.35 14.65
C GLU A 340 -49.04 -2.17 15.09
N HIS A 341 -49.65 -0.98 15.11
CA HIS A 341 -48.93 0.26 15.37
C HIS A 341 -49.06 0.66 16.84
N HIS A 342 -47.92 0.77 17.52
CA HIS A 342 -47.81 1.48 18.78
C HIS A 342 -46.47 2.19 18.86
N TYR A 343 -46.50 3.42 19.36
CA TYR A 343 -45.33 4.27 19.44
C TYR A 343 -45.11 4.65 20.90
N ASP A 344 -43.91 4.40 21.39
CA ASP A 344 -43.50 4.68 22.76
C ASP A 344 -43.30 6.18 22.98
N SER A 345 -43.64 6.65 24.17
CA SER A 345 -43.44 8.05 24.58
C SER A 345 -41.97 8.39 24.77
N ASP A 346 -41.18 7.45 25.28
CA ASP A 346 -39.80 7.68 25.70
C ASP A 346 -38.89 6.47 25.40
N ILE A 347 -37.58 6.73 25.46
CA ILE A 347 -36.52 5.76 25.16
C ILE A 347 -36.52 4.57 26.13
N ARG A 348 -36.93 4.77 27.39
CA ARG A 348 -36.89 3.72 28.40
C ARG A 348 -38.02 2.72 28.18
N ALA A 349 -39.23 3.19 27.91
CA ALA A 349 -40.37 2.35 27.54
C ALA A 349 -40.06 1.55 26.27
N GLU A 350 -39.43 2.19 25.28
CA GLU A 350 -38.96 1.52 24.07
C GLU A 350 -37.94 0.42 24.41
N ALA A 351 -36.89 0.72 25.18
CA ALA A 351 -35.89 -0.27 25.54
C ALA A 351 -36.46 -1.43 26.37
N GLN A 352 -37.39 -1.17 27.28
CA GLN A 352 -38.09 -2.20 28.06
C GLN A 352 -38.89 -3.13 27.15
N ARG A 353 -39.69 -2.57 26.23
CA ARG A 353 -40.44 -3.33 25.23
C ARG A 353 -39.50 -4.20 24.40
N MET A 354 -38.49 -3.59 23.79
CA MET A 354 -37.62 -4.28 22.84
C MET A 354 -36.75 -5.35 23.48
N ASN A 355 -36.14 -5.06 24.63
CA ASN A 355 -35.34 -6.06 25.36
C ASN A 355 -36.24 -7.16 25.95
N GLY A 356 -37.49 -6.85 26.34
CA GLY A 356 -38.46 -7.81 26.84
C GLY A 356 -38.87 -8.89 25.82
N LEU A 357 -38.77 -8.60 24.52
CA LEU A 357 -39.09 -9.57 23.45
C LEU A 357 -38.13 -10.77 23.39
N LEU A 358 -36.99 -10.68 24.08
CA LEU A 358 -35.97 -11.74 24.17
C LEU A 358 -36.22 -12.69 25.34
N LEU A 359 -37.25 -12.45 26.15
CA LEU A 359 -37.70 -13.42 27.13
C LEU A 359 -38.30 -14.66 26.42
N PRO A 360 -37.99 -15.89 26.88
CA PRO A 360 -38.56 -17.09 26.30
C PRO A 360 -40.07 -17.18 26.50
N ARG A 361 -40.79 -17.53 25.44
CA ARG A 361 -42.22 -17.90 25.49
C ARG A 361 -42.41 -19.30 26.08
N GLU A 362 -43.65 -19.68 26.37
CA GLU A 362 -43.96 -21.04 26.85
C GLU A 362 -43.49 -22.09 25.82
N GLY A 363 -42.64 -23.03 26.27
CA GLY A 363 -42.03 -24.05 25.41
C GLY A 363 -40.83 -23.58 24.58
N GLU A 364 -40.45 -22.29 24.69
CA GLU A 364 -39.26 -21.71 24.07
C GLU A 364 -38.11 -21.67 25.09
N ASN A 365 -36.88 -21.95 24.65
CA ASN A 365 -35.68 -21.82 25.45
C ASN A 365 -34.98 -20.46 25.18
N ARG A 366 -33.92 -20.11 25.93
CA ARG A 366 -33.29 -18.78 25.79
C ARG A 366 -32.68 -18.54 24.42
N THR A 367 -32.04 -19.54 23.84
CA THR A 367 -31.44 -19.42 22.51
C THR A 367 -32.53 -19.27 21.43
N GLN A 368 -33.64 -20.00 21.55
CA GLN A 368 -34.76 -19.89 20.60
C GLN A 368 -35.39 -18.50 20.62
N ALA A 369 -35.49 -17.85 21.79
CA ALA A 369 -35.97 -16.47 21.90
C ALA A 369 -35.08 -15.48 21.15
N VAL A 370 -33.75 -15.66 21.22
CA VAL A 370 -32.77 -14.87 20.46
C VAL A 370 -32.90 -15.16 18.96
N THR A 371 -32.96 -16.42 18.55
CA THR A 371 -33.13 -16.79 17.13
C THR A 371 -34.42 -16.22 16.54
N ARG A 372 -35.53 -16.28 17.28
CA ARG A 372 -36.78 -15.63 16.89
C ARG A 372 -36.56 -14.14 16.64
N ARG A 373 -35.74 -13.46 17.47
CA ARG A 373 -35.45 -12.04 17.26
C ARG A 373 -34.56 -11.76 16.06
N LEU A 374 -33.62 -12.66 15.75
CA LEU A 374 -32.73 -12.51 14.60
C LEU A 374 -33.40 -12.91 13.27
N ASN A 375 -34.53 -13.62 13.31
CA ASN A 375 -35.30 -14.10 12.14
C ASN A 375 -36.43 -13.15 11.69
N THR A 376 -36.19 -11.83 11.71
CA THR A 376 -37.25 -10.81 11.49
C THR A 376 -37.33 -10.24 10.08
N THR A 377 -36.42 -10.60 9.17
CA THR A 377 -36.38 -10.04 7.79
C THR A 377 -36.31 -11.17 6.75
N ILE A 378 -35.17 -11.35 6.07
CA ILE A 378 -35.02 -12.30 4.94
C ILE A 378 -34.69 -13.73 5.38
N GLN A 379 -34.45 -13.92 6.69
CA GLN A 379 -33.92 -15.14 7.29
C GLN A 379 -34.91 -15.78 8.27
N THR A 380 -36.15 -16.01 7.84
CA THR A 380 -37.26 -16.42 8.73
C THR A 380 -37.19 -17.87 9.26
N ASP A 381 -36.39 -18.74 8.63
CA ASP A 381 -36.36 -20.20 8.85
C ASP A 381 -35.07 -20.72 9.49
N MET A 382 -34.20 -19.83 9.98
CA MET A 382 -32.87 -20.22 10.46
C MET A 382 -32.92 -20.77 11.89
N SER A 383 -32.21 -21.88 12.15
CA SER A 383 -32.14 -22.54 13.47
C SER A 383 -30.87 -22.17 14.23
N ALA A 384 -30.98 -22.04 15.55
CA ALA A 384 -29.82 -21.88 16.42
C ALA A 384 -28.92 -23.13 16.45
N ASP A 385 -27.61 -22.93 16.55
CA ASP A 385 -26.67 -23.97 16.96
C ASP A 385 -25.85 -23.61 18.23
N ALA A 386 -26.08 -22.43 18.80
CA ALA A 386 -25.49 -22.01 20.08
C ALA A 386 -26.11 -22.72 21.31
N PRO A 387 -25.29 -23.20 22.27
CA PRO A 387 -25.78 -23.75 23.52
C PRO A 387 -26.48 -22.68 24.37
N GLU A 388 -27.38 -23.11 25.25
CA GLU A 388 -28.10 -22.18 26.15
C GLU A 388 -27.18 -21.45 27.14
N SER A 389 -26.00 -22.01 27.45
CA SER A 389 -24.99 -21.36 28.30
C SER A 389 -24.54 -20.02 27.72
N ASP A 390 -24.53 -19.87 26.40
CA ASP A 390 -24.12 -18.63 25.73
C ASP A 390 -25.14 -17.50 25.95
N GLN A 391 -26.34 -17.85 26.42
CA GLN A 391 -27.43 -16.94 26.77
C GLN A 391 -27.52 -16.70 28.29
N GLU A 392 -26.51 -17.09 29.07
CA GLU A 392 -26.38 -16.65 30.47
C GLU A 392 -26.38 -15.13 30.57
N PHE A 393 -25.64 -14.47 29.68
CA PHE A 393 -25.77 -13.04 29.41
C PHE A 393 -26.70 -12.84 28.22
N ILE A 394 -27.99 -12.68 28.50
CA ILE A 394 -29.03 -12.49 27.48
C ILE A 394 -28.69 -11.28 26.61
N MET A 395 -28.86 -11.44 25.30
CA MET A 395 -28.79 -10.36 24.30
C MET A 395 -29.52 -9.12 24.81
N GLN A 396 -28.94 -7.94 24.65
CA GLN A 396 -29.57 -6.68 25.04
C GLN A 396 -29.41 -5.66 23.91
N PRO A 397 -30.32 -5.68 22.93
CA PRO A 397 -30.20 -4.85 21.74
C PRO A 397 -30.32 -3.35 22.03
N TYR A 398 -31.14 -2.95 23.02
CA TYR A 398 -31.30 -1.56 23.44
C TYR A 398 -30.51 -1.29 24.73
N VAL A 399 -29.45 -0.51 24.59
CA VAL A 399 -28.56 -0.12 25.69
C VAL A 399 -28.82 1.33 26.05
N VAL A 400 -29.61 1.52 27.10
CA VAL A 400 -29.90 2.85 27.67
C VAL A 400 -28.78 3.19 28.65
N LEU A 401 -28.03 4.26 28.39
CA LEU A 401 -27.03 4.73 29.33
C LEU A 401 -27.71 5.49 30.48
N PRO A 402 -27.20 5.38 31.72
CA PRO A 402 -27.62 6.24 32.80
C PRO A 402 -27.44 7.71 32.42
N PRO A 403 -28.27 8.64 32.95
CA PRO A 403 -28.05 10.07 32.76
C PRO A 403 -26.61 10.45 33.12
N HIS A 404 -25.94 11.13 32.21
CA HIS A 404 -24.54 11.51 32.33
C HIS A 404 -24.33 12.92 31.76
N ASP A 405 -23.26 13.58 32.20
CA ASP A 405 -22.94 14.93 31.71
C ASP A 405 -22.57 14.91 30.21
N PRO A 406 -22.80 16.03 29.49
CA PRO A 406 -22.28 16.19 28.14
C PRO A 406 -20.75 16.06 28.12
N PHE A 407 -20.24 15.39 27.10
CA PHE A 407 -18.80 15.19 26.91
C PHE A 407 -18.36 15.64 25.51
N PRO A 408 -17.06 15.86 25.29
CA PRO A 408 -16.53 16.36 24.02
C PRO A 408 -16.79 15.39 22.85
N MET A 409 -17.24 15.96 21.73
CA MET A 409 -17.51 15.25 20.49
C MET A 409 -17.07 16.07 19.28
N ALA A 410 -16.72 15.42 18.18
CA ALA A 410 -16.47 16.11 16.91
C ALA A 410 -17.08 15.39 15.71
N VAL A 411 -17.62 16.16 14.77
CA VAL A 411 -18.08 15.68 13.46
C VAL A 411 -16.88 15.52 12.54
N ILE A 412 -16.51 14.27 12.23
CA ILE A 412 -15.31 13.92 11.47
C ILE A 412 -15.69 13.20 10.17
N ASN A 413 -16.32 13.97 9.28
CA ASN A 413 -16.83 13.46 8.02
C ASN A 413 -15.76 13.45 6.93
N ARG A 414 -16.16 12.95 5.76
CA ARG A 414 -15.44 13.15 4.52
C ARG A 414 -16.38 13.43 3.37
N GLU A 415 -15.92 14.23 2.42
CA GLU A 415 -16.60 14.48 1.16
C GLU A 415 -16.53 13.27 0.19
N PRO A 416 -17.48 13.14 -0.76
CA PRO A 416 -17.41 12.10 -1.78
C PRO A 416 -16.38 12.48 -2.85
N TRP A 417 -15.63 11.49 -3.33
CA TRP A 417 -14.58 11.68 -4.32
C TRP A 417 -14.76 10.75 -5.53
N GLY A 418 -15.15 11.36 -6.65
CA GLY A 418 -15.54 10.62 -7.87
C GLY A 418 -14.39 10.16 -8.76
N ALA A 419 -13.17 10.68 -8.57
CA ALA A 419 -12.04 10.35 -9.44
C ALA A 419 -11.53 8.92 -9.16
N PRO A 420 -11.12 8.17 -10.19
CA PRO A 420 -10.71 6.76 -10.07
C PRO A 420 -9.26 6.63 -9.56
N ASN A 421 -8.95 7.30 -8.45
CA ASN A 421 -7.64 7.33 -7.83
C ASN A 421 -7.74 7.40 -6.30
N HIS A 422 -6.63 7.14 -5.63
CA HIS A 422 -6.53 7.17 -4.16
C HIS A 422 -5.93 8.48 -3.64
N SER A 423 -6.19 9.61 -4.31
CA SER A 423 -5.59 10.90 -3.92
C SER A 423 -6.39 11.66 -2.85
N SER A 424 -7.67 11.33 -2.63
CA SER A 424 -8.51 11.91 -1.58
C SER A 424 -8.23 11.27 -0.24
N ILE A 425 -7.09 11.65 0.37
CA ILE A 425 -6.62 11.11 1.66
C ILE A 425 -6.64 12.13 2.79
N HIS A 426 -6.64 13.43 2.46
CA HIS A 426 -6.62 14.51 3.44
C HIS A 426 -8.05 14.96 3.78
N THR A 427 -8.74 14.17 4.59
CA THR A 427 -10.10 14.44 5.07
C THR A 427 -10.13 14.31 6.60
N PRO A 428 -11.03 15.02 7.30
CA PRO A 428 -11.17 14.90 8.75
C PRO A 428 -11.36 13.45 9.23
N GLN A 429 -12.18 12.65 8.53
CA GLN A 429 -12.34 11.22 8.82
C GLN A 429 -11.00 10.48 8.80
N ASN A 430 -10.28 10.55 7.68
CA ASN A 430 -9.09 9.73 7.46
C ASN A 430 -7.97 10.14 8.41
N SER A 431 -7.79 11.45 8.61
CA SER A 431 -6.85 11.98 9.60
C SER A 431 -7.18 11.49 11.00
N SER A 432 -8.47 11.49 11.39
CA SER A 432 -8.89 11.04 12.72
C SER A 432 -8.62 9.56 12.94
N PHE A 433 -8.96 8.68 11.99
CA PHE A 433 -8.70 7.24 12.11
C PHE A 433 -7.20 6.94 12.21
N LEU A 434 -6.39 7.53 11.34
CA LEU A 434 -4.95 7.32 11.35
C LEU A 434 -4.31 7.87 12.63
N ALA A 435 -4.72 9.07 13.06
CA ALA A 435 -4.26 9.65 14.31
C ALA A 435 -4.63 8.74 15.48
N ALA A 436 -5.88 8.28 15.58
CA ALA A 436 -6.31 7.43 16.67
C ALA A 436 -5.50 6.12 16.74
N ILE A 437 -5.26 5.46 15.61
CA ILE A 437 -4.41 4.25 15.55
C ILE A 437 -2.98 4.57 15.96
N ASN A 438 -2.39 5.62 15.39
CA ASN A 438 -1.01 6.03 15.65
C ASN A 438 -0.77 6.45 17.12
N ASN A 439 -1.85 6.76 17.84
CA ASN A 439 -1.82 7.20 19.24
C ASN A 439 -2.20 6.17 20.27
N ALA A 440 -2.80 5.07 19.86
CA ALA A 440 -3.17 4.02 20.78
C ALA A 440 -1.97 3.59 21.62
N GLN A 441 -2.17 3.48 22.94
CA GLN A 441 -1.13 3.08 23.88
C GLN A 441 -1.27 1.63 24.28
N GLU A 442 -2.51 1.16 24.44
CA GLU A 442 -2.84 -0.12 25.05
C GLU A 442 -3.64 -1.00 24.09
N SER A 443 -4.73 -0.48 23.54
CA SER A 443 -5.66 -1.27 22.76
C SER A 443 -6.39 -0.51 21.65
N ILE A 444 -6.67 -1.22 20.57
CA ILE A 444 -7.55 -0.79 19.48
C ILE A 444 -8.57 -1.90 19.27
N PHE A 445 -9.85 -1.57 19.40
CA PHE A 445 -10.96 -2.42 19.00
C PHE A 445 -11.62 -1.86 17.75
N ILE A 446 -11.84 -2.70 16.74
CA ILE A 446 -12.50 -2.35 15.49
C ILE A 446 -13.61 -3.36 15.21
N GLN A 447 -14.80 -2.88 14.88
CA GLN A 447 -15.83 -3.68 14.22
C GLN A 447 -16.26 -2.99 12.92
N THR A 448 -16.07 -3.68 11.79
CA THR A 448 -16.37 -3.16 10.45
C THR A 448 -16.71 -4.32 9.51
N PRO A 449 -17.66 -4.18 8.57
CA PRO A 449 -17.96 -5.25 7.61
C PRO A 449 -16.75 -5.62 6.76
N ASN A 450 -16.01 -4.60 6.30
CA ASN A 450 -14.82 -4.73 5.47
C ASN A 450 -13.68 -3.87 6.03
N MET A 451 -12.46 -4.41 5.96
CA MET A 451 -11.24 -3.70 6.33
C MET A 451 -10.12 -4.03 5.35
N ASN A 452 -9.84 -3.11 4.44
CA ASN A 452 -8.74 -3.25 3.47
C ASN A 452 -8.14 -1.91 3.02
N ALA A 453 -8.48 -0.78 3.63
CA ALA A 453 -7.80 0.47 3.30
C ALA A 453 -6.32 0.37 3.71
N GLU A 454 -5.41 0.47 2.73
CA GLU A 454 -3.97 0.26 2.97
C GLU A 454 -3.38 1.13 4.09
N PRO A 455 -3.72 2.44 4.21
CA PRO A 455 -3.20 3.26 5.30
C PRO A 455 -3.63 2.77 6.69
N ILE A 456 -4.85 2.26 6.82
CA ILE A 456 -5.35 1.69 8.09
C ILE A 456 -4.63 0.39 8.39
N VAL A 457 -4.51 -0.52 7.41
CA VAL A 457 -3.84 -1.81 7.61
C VAL A 457 -2.38 -1.64 8.01
N GLN A 458 -1.65 -0.73 7.35
CA GLN A 458 -0.26 -0.44 7.70
C GLN A 458 -0.13 0.13 9.12
N ALA A 459 -0.96 1.12 9.47
CA ALA A 459 -0.93 1.73 10.79
C ALA A 459 -1.24 0.71 11.91
N LEU A 460 -2.16 -0.23 11.68
CA LEU A 460 -2.47 -1.30 12.63
C LEU A 460 -1.32 -2.32 12.77
N ILE A 461 -0.70 -2.72 11.66
CA ILE A 461 0.49 -3.59 11.70
C ILE A 461 1.61 -2.91 12.49
N GLU A 462 1.87 -1.63 12.25
CA GLU A 462 2.86 -0.86 13.00
C GLU A 462 2.50 -0.75 14.49
N ALA A 463 1.24 -0.50 14.82
CA ALA A 463 0.76 -0.47 16.21
C ALA A 463 1.13 -1.75 16.97
N VAL A 464 0.90 -2.91 16.36
CA VAL A 464 1.25 -4.21 16.95
C VAL A 464 2.78 -4.42 16.95
N LYS A 465 3.42 -4.21 15.80
CA LYS A 465 4.81 -4.62 15.55
C LYS A 465 5.84 -3.76 16.29
N THR A 466 5.64 -2.45 16.33
CA THR A 466 6.64 -1.49 16.86
C THR A 466 6.25 -0.94 18.22
N ARG A 467 4.96 -0.80 18.51
CA ARG A 467 4.46 -0.18 19.75
C ARG A 467 3.88 -1.18 20.76
N GLY A 468 3.62 -2.43 20.36
CA GLY A 468 3.04 -3.44 21.23
C GLY A 468 1.57 -3.16 21.60
N VAL A 469 0.82 -2.44 20.79
CA VAL A 469 -0.62 -2.22 21.03
C VAL A 469 -1.39 -3.51 20.73
N THR A 470 -2.40 -3.82 21.55
CA THR A 470 -3.31 -4.95 21.27
C THR A 470 -4.38 -4.52 20.27
N VAL A 471 -4.42 -5.15 19.10
CA VAL A 471 -5.40 -4.84 18.05
C VAL A 471 -6.41 -5.98 17.95
N THR A 472 -7.70 -5.67 18.16
CA THR A 472 -8.81 -6.61 18.00
C THR A 472 -9.74 -6.15 16.88
N CYS A 473 -9.94 -6.99 15.86
CA CYS A 473 -10.79 -6.67 14.71
C CYS A 473 -11.91 -7.69 14.55
N TYR A 474 -13.17 -7.25 14.58
CA TYR A 474 -14.35 -8.05 14.24
C TYR A 474 -14.79 -7.70 12.82
N LEU A 475 -14.59 -8.64 11.90
CA LEU A 475 -14.84 -8.50 10.46
C LEU A 475 -16.00 -9.39 10.03
N CYS A 476 -16.68 -9.06 8.93
CA CYS A 476 -17.73 -9.93 8.41
C CYS A 476 -17.19 -10.84 7.29
N LEU A 477 -17.40 -12.14 7.42
CA LEU A 477 -16.93 -13.10 6.42
C LEU A 477 -17.69 -12.94 5.10
N GLY A 478 -16.96 -12.75 4.00
CA GLY A 478 -17.55 -12.70 2.68
C GLY A 478 -18.26 -11.42 2.29
N TYR A 479 -18.19 -10.37 3.14
CA TYR A 479 -18.92 -9.14 2.92
C TYR A 479 -18.30 -8.39 1.75
N ASN A 480 -19.10 -8.06 0.73
CA ASN A 480 -18.65 -7.37 -0.48
C ASN A 480 -17.41 -7.95 -1.21
N ASP A 481 -17.00 -9.20 -0.98
CA ASP A 481 -15.77 -9.79 -1.53
C ASP A 481 -15.56 -9.56 -3.03
N ALA A 482 -16.63 -9.66 -3.82
CA ALA A 482 -16.56 -9.37 -5.25
C ALA A 482 -16.14 -7.91 -5.55
N GLY A 483 -16.66 -6.96 -4.77
CA GLY A 483 -16.21 -5.55 -4.81
C GLY A 483 -14.77 -5.39 -4.34
N GLU A 484 -14.38 -6.08 -3.27
CA GLU A 484 -13.02 -5.98 -2.70
C GLU A 484 -11.93 -6.62 -3.58
N LEU A 485 -12.33 -7.55 -4.45
CA LEU A 485 -11.49 -8.13 -5.49
C LEU A 485 -11.45 -7.29 -6.78
N LEU A 486 -12.19 -6.17 -6.83
CA LEU A 486 -12.07 -5.26 -7.96
C LEU A 486 -10.69 -4.61 -7.96
N PRO A 487 -10.18 -4.32 -9.17
CA PRO A 487 -8.94 -3.61 -9.30
C PRO A 487 -8.90 -2.30 -8.47
N PHE A 488 -7.87 -2.11 -7.61
CA PHE A 488 -7.67 -1.03 -6.62
C PHE A 488 -8.31 -1.24 -5.25
N GLN A 489 -9.15 -2.26 -5.02
CA GLN A 489 -9.87 -2.43 -3.74
C GLN A 489 -9.13 -3.26 -2.65
N ASN A 490 -7.83 -3.54 -2.84
CA ASN A 490 -6.91 -4.13 -1.84
C ASN A 490 -7.27 -5.51 -1.23
N GLY A 491 -8.32 -6.20 -1.70
CA GLY A 491 -8.61 -7.61 -1.37
C GLY A 491 -9.58 -7.82 -0.20
N THR A 492 -9.98 -9.08 0.03
CA THR A 492 -11.01 -9.46 1.01
C THR A 492 -10.48 -9.46 2.46
N ASN A 493 -11.38 -9.55 3.44
CA ASN A 493 -11.01 -9.61 4.86
C ASN A 493 -10.06 -10.78 5.17
N GLU A 494 -10.25 -11.96 4.55
CA GLU A 494 -9.38 -13.13 4.73
C GLU A 494 -7.95 -12.84 4.23
N MET A 495 -7.82 -12.19 3.07
CA MET A 495 -6.53 -11.78 2.51
C MET A 495 -5.83 -10.74 3.39
N ILE A 496 -6.59 -9.79 3.96
CA ILE A 496 -6.03 -8.77 4.85
C ILE A 496 -5.61 -9.38 6.18
N ALA A 497 -6.41 -10.26 6.77
CA ALA A 497 -6.06 -10.97 7.99
C ALA A 497 -4.75 -11.77 7.80
N HIS A 498 -4.64 -12.50 6.69
CA HIS A 498 -3.41 -13.20 6.31
C HIS A 498 -2.22 -12.25 6.24
N ARG A 499 -2.37 -11.13 5.51
CA ARG A 499 -1.31 -10.14 5.32
C ARG A 499 -0.85 -9.54 6.65
N MET A 500 -1.79 -9.22 7.54
CA MET A 500 -1.49 -8.66 8.85
C MET A 500 -0.71 -9.66 9.71
N TYR A 501 -1.15 -10.92 9.81
CA TYR A 501 -0.41 -11.93 10.58
C TYR A 501 0.97 -12.26 9.98
N LYS A 502 1.11 -12.31 8.65
CA LYS A 502 2.40 -12.54 7.98
C LYS A 502 3.40 -11.39 8.15
N ALA A 503 2.93 -10.17 8.41
CA ALA A 503 3.81 -9.03 8.64
C ALA A 503 4.46 -9.03 10.04
N LEU A 504 4.02 -9.92 10.94
CA LEU A 504 4.49 -10.02 12.32
C LEU A 504 5.60 -11.09 12.46
N ASP A 505 6.68 -10.71 13.14
CA ASP A 505 7.92 -11.48 13.22
C ASP A 505 7.96 -12.43 14.43
N THR A 506 7.22 -12.12 15.50
CA THR A 506 7.23 -12.89 16.76
C THR A 506 5.86 -13.40 17.16
N ASP A 507 5.83 -14.49 17.95
CA ASP A 507 4.58 -15.04 18.49
C ASP A 507 3.87 -14.06 19.44
N GLU A 508 4.63 -13.22 20.16
CA GLU A 508 4.07 -12.17 21.01
C GLU A 508 3.33 -11.12 20.16
N GLN A 509 3.91 -10.70 19.03
CA GLN A 509 3.24 -9.79 18.10
C GLN A 509 1.96 -10.43 17.56
N ARG A 510 2.03 -11.70 17.13
CA ARG A 510 0.86 -12.44 16.64
C ARG A 510 -0.23 -12.60 17.71
N PHE A 511 0.13 -12.75 18.98
CA PHE A 511 -0.82 -12.81 20.10
C PHE A 511 -1.54 -11.47 20.36
N ARG A 512 -0.86 -10.35 20.10
CA ARG A 512 -1.42 -8.99 20.24
C ARG A 512 -2.36 -8.62 19.08
N LEU A 513 -2.27 -9.28 17.92
CA LEU A 513 -3.23 -9.15 16.83
C LEU A 513 -4.32 -10.22 16.93
N ARG A 514 -5.57 -9.80 17.11
CA ARG A 514 -6.72 -10.71 17.28
C ARG A 514 -7.80 -10.40 16.25
N ILE A 515 -7.88 -11.20 15.20
CA ILE A 515 -8.88 -11.03 14.14
C ILE A 515 -9.96 -12.09 14.30
N PHE A 516 -11.22 -11.66 14.18
CA PHE A 516 -12.39 -12.51 14.31
C PHE A 516 -13.34 -12.28 13.14
N ASN A 517 -13.93 -13.36 12.63
CA ASN A 517 -15.10 -13.31 11.77
C ASN A 517 -16.37 -13.27 12.62
N TYR A 518 -17.32 -12.40 12.25
CA TYR A 518 -18.59 -12.22 12.94
C TYR A 518 -19.35 -13.53 13.15
N VAL A 519 -19.79 -13.78 14.37
CA VAL A 519 -20.67 -14.90 14.75
C VAL A 519 -21.86 -14.33 15.49
N ALA A 520 -23.06 -14.53 14.93
CA ALA A 520 -24.31 -14.09 15.54
C ALA A 520 -24.55 -14.74 16.91
N LYS A 521 -25.36 -14.08 17.75
CA LYS A 521 -25.61 -14.51 19.13
C LYS A 521 -26.25 -15.90 19.26
N ASP A 522 -26.89 -16.40 18.21
CA ASP A 522 -27.51 -17.72 18.14
C ASP A 522 -26.69 -18.77 17.38
N GLN A 523 -25.46 -18.44 16.99
CA GLN A 523 -24.58 -19.31 16.21
C GLN A 523 -23.25 -19.61 16.93
N VAL A 524 -22.60 -20.71 16.53
CA VAL A 524 -21.24 -21.12 16.99
C VAL A 524 -20.17 -21.05 15.91
N ARG A 525 -20.49 -20.50 14.74
CA ARG A 525 -19.57 -20.38 13.60
C ARG A 525 -19.93 -19.21 12.70
N PRO A 526 -18.96 -18.61 12.00
CA PRO A 526 -19.24 -17.54 11.06
C PRO A 526 -19.99 -18.08 9.84
N ILE A 527 -20.94 -17.28 9.33
CA ILE A 527 -21.70 -17.59 8.12
C ILE A 527 -21.29 -16.61 7.02
N HIS A 528 -20.89 -17.14 5.87
CA HIS A 528 -20.47 -16.31 4.75
C HIS A 528 -21.63 -15.46 4.20
N ASN A 529 -21.41 -14.15 4.01
CA ASN A 529 -22.45 -13.18 3.60
C ASN A 529 -23.18 -13.57 2.30
N LYS A 530 -22.54 -14.29 1.38
CA LYS A 530 -23.21 -14.80 0.15
C LYS A 530 -24.54 -15.54 0.42
N PHE A 531 -24.74 -16.13 1.61
CA PHE A 531 -25.96 -16.82 1.97
C PHE A 531 -27.06 -15.91 2.53
N LYS A 532 -26.73 -14.65 2.88
CA LYS A 532 -27.67 -13.65 3.38
C LYS A 532 -28.48 -14.15 4.59
N ARG A 533 -27.79 -14.68 5.60
CA ARG A 533 -28.40 -15.31 6.78
C ARG A 533 -28.06 -14.60 8.10
N ARG A 534 -26.78 -14.32 8.34
CA ARG A 534 -26.26 -13.59 9.51
C ARG A 534 -25.01 -12.84 9.07
N SER A 535 -25.14 -11.54 8.88
CA SER A 535 -24.02 -10.66 8.56
C SER A 535 -23.90 -9.58 9.63
N CYS A 536 -22.79 -8.85 9.63
CA CYS A 536 -22.60 -7.68 10.49
C CYS A 536 -22.17 -6.50 9.64
N HIS A 537 -22.75 -5.34 9.92
CA HIS A 537 -22.48 -4.11 9.16
C HIS A 537 -22.26 -2.88 10.06
N ILE A 538 -21.99 -3.10 11.35
CA ILE A 538 -21.51 -2.09 12.31
C ILE A 538 -20.20 -1.45 11.83
N LYS A 539 -20.02 -0.13 12.03
CA LYS A 539 -18.73 0.56 11.88
C LYS A 539 -18.38 1.30 13.18
N LEU A 540 -17.38 0.78 13.88
CA LEU A 540 -16.96 1.27 15.19
C LEU A 540 -15.46 1.06 15.37
N MET A 541 -14.77 2.07 15.88
CA MET A 541 -13.40 1.97 16.39
C MET A 541 -13.35 2.54 17.81
N ILE A 542 -12.76 1.81 18.75
CA ILE A 542 -12.53 2.23 20.14
C ILE A 542 -11.03 2.14 20.41
N VAL A 543 -10.43 3.20 20.93
CA VAL A 543 -9.01 3.28 21.25
C VAL A 543 -8.84 3.51 22.75
N ASP A 544 -8.03 2.63 23.35
CA ASP A 544 -7.68 2.61 24.77
C ASP A 544 -8.89 2.67 25.72
N GLU A 545 -10.07 2.25 25.24
CA GLU A 545 -11.37 2.35 25.93
C GLU A 545 -11.70 3.76 26.45
N ARG A 546 -11.14 4.80 25.80
CA ARG A 546 -11.35 6.22 26.16
C ARG A 546 -11.96 7.03 25.04
N VAL A 547 -11.52 6.78 23.80
CA VAL A 547 -11.98 7.51 22.60
C VAL A 547 -12.60 6.54 21.63
N ALA A 548 -13.73 6.92 21.04
CA ALA A 548 -14.41 6.11 20.03
C ALA A 548 -14.76 6.91 18.79
N MET A 549 -14.80 6.23 17.65
CA MET A 549 -15.33 6.74 16.40
C MET A 549 -16.45 5.82 15.92
N GLN A 550 -17.65 6.37 15.78
CA GLN A 550 -18.84 5.65 15.34
C GLN A 550 -19.49 6.41 14.19
N GLY A 551 -19.95 5.68 13.17
CA GLY A 551 -20.59 6.28 12.02
C GLY A 551 -20.84 5.31 10.88
N ASN A 552 -20.61 5.81 9.67
CA ASN A 552 -21.07 5.17 8.43
C ASN A 552 -19.91 4.62 7.58
N GLY A 553 -18.69 5.09 7.81
CA GLY A 553 -17.53 4.72 7.01
C GLY A 553 -16.99 3.35 7.38
N ASN A 554 -16.93 2.43 6.42
CA ASN A 554 -16.14 1.21 6.58
C ASN A 554 -14.63 1.57 6.61
N LEU A 555 -13.81 0.61 7.01
CA LEU A 555 -12.34 0.73 6.89
C LEU A 555 -11.82 0.06 5.60
N ASP A 556 -12.64 0.07 4.55
CA ASP A 556 -12.31 -0.41 3.21
C ASP A 556 -11.88 0.71 2.26
N THR A 557 -11.29 0.33 1.13
CA THR A 557 -10.75 1.24 0.13
C THR A 557 -11.84 2.18 -0.39
N GLN A 558 -13.04 1.67 -0.69
CA GLN A 558 -14.15 2.50 -1.16
C GLN A 558 -14.52 3.60 -0.15
N SER A 559 -14.69 3.25 1.13
CA SER A 559 -15.09 4.17 2.20
C SER A 559 -13.95 5.06 2.69
N PHE A 560 -12.69 4.69 2.41
CA PHE A 560 -11.51 5.50 2.74
C PHE A 560 -11.11 6.48 1.64
N TYR A 561 -11.36 6.15 0.35
CA TYR A 561 -10.98 7.01 -0.78
C TYR A 561 -12.12 7.65 -1.57
N HIS A 562 -13.35 7.11 -1.56
CA HIS A 562 -14.39 7.57 -2.50
C HIS A 562 -15.73 8.01 -1.90
N SER A 563 -16.20 7.37 -0.84
CA SER A 563 -17.55 7.62 -0.29
C SER A 563 -17.65 8.93 0.50
N GLN A 564 -18.82 9.58 0.46
CA GLN A 564 -19.18 10.56 1.49
C GLN A 564 -19.62 9.82 2.74
N GLU A 565 -19.03 10.15 3.89
CA GLU A 565 -19.31 9.49 5.16
C GLU A 565 -19.57 10.52 6.25
N VAL A 566 -20.36 10.12 7.25
CA VAL A 566 -20.62 10.91 8.46
C VAL A 566 -20.21 10.08 9.66
N ASN A 567 -19.37 10.64 10.53
CA ASN A 567 -18.91 9.96 11.74
C ASN A 567 -18.77 10.96 12.89
N LEU A 568 -18.93 10.46 14.11
CA LEU A 568 -18.64 11.18 15.34
C LEU A 568 -17.39 10.60 16.00
N LEU A 569 -16.50 11.50 16.42
CA LEU A 569 -15.42 11.24 17.38
C LEU A 569 -15.96 11.57 18.78
N LEU A 570 -15.81 10.64 19.73
CA LEU A 570 -16.34 10.74 21.09
C LEU A 570 -15.20 10.57 22.11
N ASP A 571 -15.15 11.43 23.11
CA ASP A 571 -14.19 11.37 24.21
C ASP A 571 -14.91 11.02 25.52
N SER A 572 -15.16 9.72 25.73
CA SER A 572 -15.92 9.25 26.89
C SER A 572 -15.59 7.79 27.21
N PRO A 573 -14.83 7.54 28.29
CA PRO A 573 -14.59 6.17 28.77
C PRO A 573 -15.89 5.44 29.12
N LEU A 574 -16.88 6.15 29.69
CA LEU A 574 -18.19 5.58 30.03
C LEU A 574 -18.85 4.95 28.80
N VAL A 575 -18.92 5.70 27.70
CA VAL A 575 -19.53 5.23 26.45
C VAL A 575 -18.70 4.13 25.81
N CYS A 576 -17.37 4.26 25.80
CA CYS A 576 -16.47 3.24 25.25
C CYS A 576 -16.63 1.88 25.95
N HIS A 577 -16.64 1.87 27.28
CA HIS A 577 -16.83 0.64 28.06
C HIS A 577 -18.22 0.02 27.80
N ALA A 578 -19.27 0.85 27.84
CA ALA A 578 -20.62 0.39 27.57
C ALA A 578 -20.79 -0.19 26.15
N TRP A 579 -20.13 0.40 25.15
CA TRP A 579 -20.13 -0.13 23.79
C TRP A 579 -19.35 -1.42 23.68
N ARG A 580 -18.19 -1.57 24.33
CA ARG A 580 -17.46 -2.85 24.36
C ARG A 580 -18.28 -3.97 24.97
N GLU A 581 -18.93 -3.72 26.11
CA GLU A 581 -19.83 -4.69 26.75
C GLU A 581 -21.03 -5.02 25.85
N ALA A 582 -21.68 -4.01 25.28
CA ALA A 582 -22.85 -4.19 24.41
C ALA A 582 -22.52 -4.99 23.15
N ILE A 583 -21.35 -4.75 22.56
CA ILE A 583 -20.85 -5.48 21.39
C ILE A 583 -20.67 -6.95 21.74
N ASP A 584 -19.97 -7.28 22.83
CA ASP A 584 -19.71 -8.68 23.21
C ASP A 584 -20.98 -9.40 23.70
N ARG A 585 -21.95 -8.65 24.23
CA ARG A 585 -23.23 -9.19 24.70
C ARG A 585 -24.17 -9.57 23.56
N ASN A 586 -24.16 -8.83 22.47
CA ASN A 586 -25.13 -8.99 21.37
C ASN A 586 -24.66 -9.92 20.23
N GLN A 587 -23.50 -10.58 20.37
CA GLN A 587 -22.96 -11.53 19.40
C GLN A 587 -22.05 -12.57 20.08
N ASN A 588 -21.71 -13.67 19.41
CA ASN A 588 -20.77 -14.67 19.93
C ASN A 588 -19.38 -14.61 19.29
N THR A 589 -19.08 -13.54 18.55
CA THR A 589 -17.83 -13.34 17.80
C THR A 589 -16.58 -13.58 18.66
N ALA A 590 -16.54 -13.11 19.90
CA ALA A 590 -15.40 -13.30 20.79
C ALA A 590 -15.11 -14.78 21.12
N TYR A 591 -16.16 -15.60 21.23
CA TYR A 591 -16.05 -17.01 21.62
C TYR A 591 -15.69 -17.90 20.42
N TYR A 592 -16.32 -17.67 19.28
CA TYR A 592 -16.26 -18.59 18.15
C TYR A 592 -15.69 -18.00 16.87
N GLY A 593 -15.43 -16.70 16.80
CA GLY A 593 -15.04 -16.03 15.56
C GLY A 593 -13.56 -16.04 15.23
N GLY A 594 -12.69 -16.50 16.13
CA GLY A 594 -11.23 -16.32 16.01
C GLY A 594 -10.65 -16.96 14.75
N VAL A 595 -9.89 -16.21 13.97
CA VAL A 595 -9.19 -16.73 12.79
C VAL A 595 -7.81 -17.28 13.17
N SER A 596 -7.29 -18.19 12.35
CA SER A 596 -5.96 -18.77 12.50
C SER A 596 -4.88 -17.72 12.25
N PRO A 597 -3.88 -17.55 13.14
CA PRO A 597 -2.72 -16.70 12.88
C PRO A 597 -1.81 -17.22 11.75
N ASP A 598 -1.94 -18.50 11.36
CA ASP A 598 -1.07 -19.11 10.36
C ASP A 598 -1.42 -18.68 8.93
N ASP A 599 -2.71 -18.53 8.67
CA ASP A 599 -3.24 -18.19 7.36
C ASP A 599 -4.30 -17.07 7.35
N GLY A 600 -4.75 -16.58 8.51
CA GLY A 600 -5.75 -15.51 8.61
C GLY A 600 -7.19 -15.97 8.30
N CYS A 601 -7.43 -17.26 8.11
CA CYS A 601 -8.74 -17.83 7.84
C CYS A 601 -9.37 -18.44 9.10
N TRP A 602 -10.70 -18.51 9.13
CA TRP A 602 -11.39 -19.27 10.19
C TRP A 602 -11.43 -20.75 9.82
N HIS A 603 -11.20 -21.62 10.79
CA HIS A 603 -11.27 -23.07 10.63
C HIS A 603 -12.20 -23.67 11.67
N ASP A 604 -13.02 -24.63 11.24
CA ASP A 604 -13.89 -25.38 12.15
C ASP A 604 -13.02 -26.11 13.20
N PRO A 605 -13.22 -25.87 14.52
CA PRO A 605 -12.38 -26.49 15.53
C PRO A 605 -12.43 -28.03 15.57
N THR A 606 -13.46 -28.63 14.97
CA THR A 606 -13.67 -30.08 14.93
C THR A 606 -13.19 -30.69 13.63
N THR A 607 -13.51 -30.10 12.49
CA THR A 607 -13.19 -30.67 11.17
C THR A 607 -11.96 -30.05 10.50
N ASN A 608 -11.52 -28.87 10.99
CA ASN A 608 -10.48 -28.02 10.41
C ASN A 608 -10.81 -27.44 9.02
N ASP A 609 -12.06 -27.58 8.57
CA ASP A 609 -12.52 -27.03 7.29
C ASP A 609 -12.76 -25.52 7.39
N ILE A 610 -12.56 -24.81 6.28
CA ILE A 610 -12.96 -23.41 6.16
C ILE A 610 -14.48 -23.30 5.90
N PRO A 611 -15.16 -22.21 6.31
CA PRO A 611 -16.59 -22.05 6.12
C PRO A 611 -16.97 -22.12 4.64
N VAL A 612 -18.12 -22.75 4.35
CA VAL A 612 -18.58 -22.90 2.98
C VAL A 612 -18.72 -21.53 2.30
N GLY A 613 -18.03 -21.35 1.18
CA GLY A 613 -18.07 -20.11 0.43
C GLY A 613 -16.97 -19.12 0.70
N SER A 614 -16.15 -19.33 1.73
CA SER A 614 -14.88 -18.64 1.89
C SER A 614 -14.06 -18.72 0.62
N ILE A 615 -13.39 -17.61 0.33
CA ILE A 615 -12.46 -17.50 -0.79
C ILE A 615 -11.07 -17.93 -0.33
N GLY A 616 -10.75 -17.75 0.95
CA GLY A 616 -9.44 -18.02 1.50
C GLY A 616 -8.42 -16.99 1.04
N ILE A 617 -7.13 -17.33 1.15
CA ILE A 617 -6.02 -16.44 0.82
C ILE A 617 -5.65 -16.41 -0.67
N ASP A 618 -6.08 -17.41 -1.42
CA ASP A 618 -5.89 -17.50 -2.87
C ASP A 618 -7.26 -17.42 -3.56
N PRO A 619 -7.65 -16.24 -4.07
CA PRO A 619 -8.93 -16.09 -4.73
C PRO A 619 -8.96 -16.70 -6.13
N GLY A 620 -7.89 -17.38 -6.56
CA GLY A 620 -7.75 -18.10 -7.81
C GLY A 620 -7.42 -17.20 -9.01
N ARG A 621 -6.75 -17.79 -10.02
CA ARG A 621 -6.52 -17.15 -11.33
C ARG A 621 -7.89 -16.72 -11.90
N PHE A 622 -8.12 -15.40 -12.03
CA PHE A 622 -9.38 -14.74 -12.45
C PHE A 622 -10.41 -14.37 -11.35
N SER A 623 -9.99 -14.25 -10.09
CA SER A 623 -10.77 -13.65 -8.99
C SER A 623 -11.46 -12.32 -9.33
N TRP A 624 -10.74 -11.38 -9.95
CA TRP A 624 -11.27 -10.10 -10.43
C TRP A 624 -12.41 -10.24 -11.46
N ALA A 625 -12.50 -11.35 -12.20
CA ALA A 625 -13.62 -11.63 -13.10
C ALA A 625 -14.87 -12.02 -12.30
N ARG A 626 -14.73 -12.73 -11.18
CA ARG A 626 -15.82 -12.93 -10.21
C ARG A 626 -16.22 -11.60 -9.55
N GLY A 627 -15.24 -10.73 -9.31
CA GLY A 627 -15.47 -9.36 -8.82
C GLY A 627 -16.21 -8.45 -9.81
N ALA A 628 -15.82 -8.48 -11.08
CA ALA A 628 -16.50 -7.80 -12.17
C ALA A 628 -17.90 -8.38 -12.43
N VAL A 629 -18.08 -9.70 -12.35
CA VAL A 629 -19.40 -10.36 -12.44
C VAL A 629 -20.29 -9.97 -11.26
N GLY A 630 -19.77 -9.90 -10.04
CA GLY A 630 -20.52 -9.44 -8.86
C GLY A 630 -20.87 -7.95 -8.92
N ALA A 631 -19.99 -7.10 -9.45
CA ALA A 631 -20.26 -5.68 -9.70
C ALA A 631 -21.27 -5.45 -10.83
N VAL A 632 -21.23 -6.27 -11.89
CA VAL A 632 -22.19 -6.27 -13.01
C VAL A 632 -23.54 -6.86 -12.58
N GLN A 633 -23.58 -7.89 -11.73
CA GLN A 633 -24.81 -8.44 -11.12
C GLN A 633 -25.50 -7.43 -10.21
N ARG A 634 -24.74 -6.58 -9.49
CA ARG A 634 -25.28 -5.46 -8.70
C ARG A 634 -25.76 -4.28 -9.56
N ALA A 635 -25.19 -4.11 -10.76
CA ALA A 635 -25.51 -3.00 -11.66
C ALA A 635 -26.45 -3.36 -12.84
N SER A 636 -26.76 -4.64 -13.08
CA SER A 636 -27.53 -5.06 -14.27
C SER A 636 -28.33 -6.35 -14.06
N ALA A 637 -29.53 -6.21 -13.50
CA ALA A 637 -30.56 -7.25 -13.58
C ALA A 637 -31.25 -7.32 -14.97
N THR A 638 -30.75 -6.60 -16.00
CA THR A 638 -31.61 -6.27 -17.16
C THR A 638 -31.00 -6.42 -18.56
N SER A 639 -29.77 -6.92 -18.77
CA SER A 639 -29.17 -6.81 -20.13
C SER A 639 -28.20 -7.93 -20.55
N MET A 640 -28.45 -9.19 -20.20
CA MET A 640 -27.45 -10.26 -20.40
C MET A 640 -27.47 -10.96 -21.78
N ASN A 641 -28.51 -10.79 -22.61
CA ASN A 641 -28.62 -11.59 -23.85
C ASN A 641 -27.92 -11.02 -25.09
N ASP A 642 -27.75 -9.70 -25.19
CA ASP A 642 -27.24 -9.09 -26.44
C ASP A 642 -25.71 -8.94 -26.49
N LEU A 643 -25.00 -9.18 -25.38
CA LEU A 643 -23.54 -8.95 -25.29
C LEU A 643 -22.67 -10.22 -25.43
N LEU A 644 -23.30 -11.40 -25.52
CA LEU A 644 -22.61 -12.70 -25.52
C LEU A 644 -21.97 -13.06 -26.86
N SER A 645 -22.32 -12.39 -27.97
CA SER A 645 -21.82 -12.76 -29.30
C SER A 645 -20.50 -12.08 -29.71
N SER A 646 -19.99 -11.09 -28.97
CA SER A 646 -18.82 -10.29 -29.38
C SER A 646 -17.55 -10.55 -28.57
N LYS A 647 -17.59 -11.34 -27.48
CA LYS A 647 -16.48 -11.45 -26.51
C LYS A 647 -15.50 -12.62 -26.70
N MET A 648 -15.60 -13.39 -27.79
CA MET A 648 -14.74 -14.57 -28.02
C MET A 648 -13.38 -14.28 -28.68
N GLU A 649 -13.02 -13.03 -29.02
CA GLU A 649 -11.77 -12.71 -29.75
C GLU A 649 -10.66 -11.96 -28.95
N GLU A 650 -10.87 -11.56 -27.69
CA GLU A 650 -9.91 -10.67 -26.97
C GLU A 650 -9.02 -11.32 -25.88
N GLU A 651 -8.87 -12.65 -25.85
CA GLU A 651 -8.19 -13.38 -24.75
C GLU A 651 -6.64 -13.54 -24.83
N THR A 652 -5.89 -12.82 -25.68
CA THR A 652 -4.45 -13.12 -25.93
C THR A 652 -3.41 -12.00 -25.85
N ASN A 653 -3.67 -10.83 -25.24
CA ASN A 653 -2.66 -9.75 -25.24
C ASN A 653 -1.77 -9.74 -23.98
N TYR A 654 -0.45 -9.89 -24.15
CA TYR A 654 0.54 -9.69 -23.08
C TYR A 654 0.75 -8.19 -22.77
N ASP A 655 1.23 -7.87 -21.58
CA ASP A 655 1.58 -6.50 -21.17
C ASP A 655 2.58 -5.87 -22.13
N LEU A 656 2.41 -4.56 -22.37
CA LEU A 656 3.17 -3.85 -23.40
C LEU A 656 4.70 -4.00 -23.25
N PRO A 657 5.31 -3.88 -22.06
CA PRO A 657 6.76 -4.04 -21.92
C PRO A 657 7.27 -5.44 -22.30
N ILE A 658 6.45 -6.49 -22.12
CA ILE A 658 6.79 -7.87 -22.52
C ILE A 658 6.76 -8.01 -24.04
N ARG A 659 5.76 -7.39 -24.68
CA ARG A 659 5.63 -7.35 -26.15
C ARG A 659 6.77 -6.55 -26.78
N GLU A 660 7.18 -5.45 -26.16
CA GLU A 660 8.28 -4.60 -26.64
C GLU A 660 9.63 -5.32 -26.57
N ILE A 661 9.96 -5.97 -25.45
CA ILE A 661 11.17 -6.80 -25.35
C ILE A 661 11.13 -7.91 -26.41
N THR A 662 10.01 -8.62 -26.53
CA THR A 662 9.87 -9.72 -27.50
C THR A 662 10.07 -9.23 -28.93
N THR A 663 9.47 -8.08 -29.28
CA THR A 663 9.61 -7.48 -30.61
C THR A 663 11.06 -7.07 -30.85
N TYR A 664 11.72 -6.47 -29.86
CA TYR A 664 13.14 -6.10 -29.96
C TYR A 664 14.05 -7.33 -30.13
N THR A 665 13.84 -8.40 -29.36
CA THR A 665 14.69 -9.59 -29.45
C THR A 665 14.56 -10.29 -30.80
N HIS A 666 13.34 -10.44 -31.32
CA HIS A 666 13.06 -11.19 -32.56
C HIS A 666 13.20 -10.37 -33.85
N SER A 667 12.82 -9.09 -33.84
CA SER A 667 12.71 -8.28 -35.06
C SER A 667 13.88 -7.33 -35.28
N HIS A 668 14.65 -7.00 -34.25
CA HIS A 668 15.80 -6.12 -34.38
C HIS A 668 17.05 -6.92 -34.79
N THR A 669 17.48 -6.78 -36.03
CA THR A 669 18.71 -7.41 -36.50
C THR A 669 19.92 -6.59 -36.06
N ILE A 670 20.92 -7.24 -35.48
CA ILE A 670 22.24 -6.68 -35.22
C ILE A 670 23.20 -7.55 -36.02
N SER A 671 23.69 -7.05 -37.15
CA SER A 671 24.72 -7.70 -37.95
C SER A 671 25.86 -6.71 -38.21
N ALA A 672 27.12 -7.12 -38.29
CA ALA A 672 28.26 -6.20 -38.48
C ALA A 672 28.31 -5.50 -39.88
N THR A 673 27.16 -5.28 -40.51
CA THR A 673 26.97 -4.81 -41.88
C THR A 673 26.97 -3.29 -42.02
N THR A 674 26.61 -2.56 -40.97
CA THR A 674 26.65 -1.09 -40.95
C THR A 674 27.72 -0.58 -39.98
N THR A 675 28.17 0.67 -40.18
CA THR A 675 29.17 1.31 -39.31
C THR A 675 28.74 1.32 -37.85
N LYS A 676 27.45 1.56 -37.57
CA LYS A 676 26.92 1.58 -36.20
C LYS A 676 26.93 0.18 -35.57
N GLU A 677 26.50 -0.84 -36.30
CA GLU A 677 26.49 -2.21 -35.78
C GLU A 677 27.91 -2.76 -35.55
N SER A 678 28.88 -2.33 -36.36
CA SER A 678 30.30 -2.62 -36.13
C SER A 678 30.80 -2.04 -34.80
N THR A 679 30.42 -0.80 -34.46
CA THR A 679 30.75 -0.19 -33.16
C THR A 679 30.14 -0.97 -32.00
N LEU A 680 28.89 -1.41 -32.13
CA LEU A 680 28.23 -2.25 -31.12
C LEU A 680 28.93 -3.59 -30.93
N HIS A 681 29.38 -4.24 -32.00
CA HIS A 681 30.17 -5.48 -31.91
C HIS A 681 31.50 -5.26 -31.18
N THR A 682 32.20 -4.16 -31.45
CA THR A 682 33.44 -3.82 -30.74
C THR A 682 33.20 -3.59 -29.24
N ALA A 683 32.14 -2.86 -28.89
CA ALA A 683 31.76 -2.64 -27.50
C ALA A 683 31.38 -3.95 -26.79
N ALA A 684 30.59 -4.81 -27.43
CA ALA A 684 30.25 -6.14 -26.92
C ALA A 684 31.47 -7.06 -26.78
N ARG A 685 32.45 -6.93 -27.68
CA ARG A 685 33.70 -7.69 -27.62
C ARG A 685 34.55 -7.26 -26.43
N THR A 686 34.60 -5.95 -26.16
CA THR A 686 35.25 -5.41 -24.97
C THR A 686 34.62 -5.96 -23.69
N ALA A 687 33.28 -6.02 -23.64
CA ALA A 687 32.55 -6.60 -22.51
C ALA A 687 32.83 -8.10 -22.33
N LEU A 688 32.88 -8.87 -23.42
CA LEU A 688 33.24 -10.29 -23.37
C LEU A 688 34.65 -10.51 -22.80
N LEU A 689 35.63 -9.72 -23.24
CA LEU A 689 37.00 -9.79 -22.71
C LEU A 689 37.04 -9.42 -21.23
N ASP A 690 36.32 -8.38 -20.80
CA ASP A 690 36.26 -8.01 -19.38
C ASP A 690 35.67 -9.14 -18.50
N ALA A 691 34.58 -9.75 -18.95
CA ALA A 691 33.95 -10.85 -18.23
C ALA A 691 34.87 -12.08 -18.11
N LEU A 692 35.50 -12.50 -19.22
CA LEU A 692 36.45 -13.62 -19.23
C LEU A 692 37.68 -13.33 -18.34
N SER A 693 38.18 -12.10 -18.40
CA SER A 693 39.26 -11.62 -17.53
C SER A 693 38.92 -11.78 -16.04
N CYS A 694 37.72 -11.36 -15.65
CA CYS A 694 37.25 -11.46 -14.27
C CYS A 694 37.03 -12.91 -13.85
N ALA A 695 36.51 -13.73 -14.75
CA ALA A 695 36.30 -15.15 -14.50
C ALA A 695 37.60 -15.87 -14.12
N ILE A 696 38.66 -15.65 -14.90
CA ILE A 696 39.97 -16.27 -14.64
C ILE A 696 40.63 -15.69 -13.39
N GLU A 697 40.48 -14.40 -13.13
CA GLU A 697 40.96 -13.80 -11.88
C GLU A 697 40.30 -14.42 -10.65
N THR A 698 38.98 -14.57 -10.65
CA THR A 698 38.24 -15.20 -9.55
C THR A 698 38.62 -16.67 -9.40
N ALA A 699 38.69 -17.41 -10.51
CA ALA A 699 39.08 -18.82 -10.53
C ALA A 699 40.47 -19.03 -9.92
N SER A 700 41.41 -18.10 -10.18
CA SER A 700 42.76 -18.14 -9.60
C SER A 700 42.78 -17.69 -8.13
N LYS A 701 42.17 -16.55 -7.80
CA LYS A 701 42.41 -15.85 -6.53
C LYS A 701 41.41 -16.14 -5.40
N SER A 702 40.24 -16.72 -5.67
CA SER A 702 39.17 -16.86 -4.68
C SER A 702 38.84 -18.31 -4.32
N PRO A 703 39.43 -18.88 -3.24
CA PRO A 703 39.06 -20.20 -2.74
C PRO A 703 37.56 -20.31 -2.38
N SER A 704 36.98 -19.26 -1.78
CA SER A 704 35.57 -19.26 -1.40
C SER A 704 34.61 -19.29 -2.60
N ALA A 705 34.99 -18.66 -3.72
CA ALA A 705 34.22 -18.77 -4.96
C ALA A 705 34.33 -20.18 -5.55
N ARG A 706 35.55 -20.74 -5.61
CA ARG A 706 35.80 -22.10 -6.11
C ARG A 706 35.00 -23.17 -5.38
N ALA A 707 34.78 -23.00 -4.07
CA ALA A 707 34.01 -23.93 -3.25
C ALA A 707 32.53 -24.08 -3.66
N LEU A 708 31.99 -23.17 -4.50
CA LEU A 708 30.61 -23.21 -4.99
C LEU A 708 30.49 -23.79 -6.41
N LEU A 709 31.63 -24.05 -7.07
CA LEU A 709 31.67 -24.50 -8.47
C LEU A 709 31.54 -26.02 -8.59
N GLY A 710 31.23 -26.50 -9.79
CA GLY A 710 31.19 -27.92 -10.12
C GLY A 710 29.80 -28.55 -9.99
N PRO A 711 29.65 -29.84 -10.30
CA PRO A 711 28.34 -30.48 -10.27
C PRO A 711 27.77 -30.55 -8.84
N ILE A 712 26.45 -30.34 -8.70
CA ILE A 712 25.76 -30.39 -7.39
C ILE A 712 25.96 -31.75 -6.71
N ILE A 713 25.84 -32.82 -7.50
CA ILE A 713 26.17 -34.18 -7.07
C ILE A 713 27.58 -34.45 -7.62
N PRO A 714 28.59 -34.68 -6.76
CA PRO A 714 29.92 -35.05 -7.21
C PRO A 714 29.90 -36.18 -8.23
N ASP A 715 30.86 -36.17 -9.16
CA ASP A 715 31.01 -37.17 -10.22
C ASP A 715 29.86 -37.25 -11.26
N THR A 716 28.96 -36.25 -11.29
CA THR A 716 27.95 -36.16 -12.36
C THR A 716 28.61 -36.01 -13.72
N ILE A 717 28.22 -36.87 -14.67
CA ILE A 717 28.68 -36.81 -16.06
C ILE A 717 27.58 -36.16 -16.91
N VAL A 718 27.91 -35.06 -17.58
CA VAL A 718 27.02 -34.37 -18.52
C VAL A 718 27.59 -34.47 -19.93
N PRO A 719 27.07 -35.37 -20.79
CA PRO A 719 27.50 -35.45 -22.18
C PRO A 719 27.30 -34.12 -22.90
N HIS A 720 28.33 -33.65 -23.59
CA HIS A 720 28.31 -32.35 -24.30
C HIS A 720 27.97 -31.16 -23.39
N GLY A 721 28.23 -31.26 -22.09
CA GLY A 721 28.00 -30.18 -21.12
C GLY A 721 28.89 -28.96 -21.35
N PHE A 722 28.52 -27.87 -20.68
CA PHE A 722 29.29 -26.63 -20.66
C PHE A 722 30.58 -26.82 -19.88
N GLN A 723 31.71 -26.45 -20.48
CA GLN A 723 33.00 -26.44 -19.79
C GLN A 723 33.19 -25.10 -19.10
N VAL A 724 33.31 -25.09 -17.78
CA VAL A 724 33.41 -23.85 -16.99
C VAL A 724 34.82 -23.25 -17.16
N PRO A 725 34.96 -22.02 -17.71
CA PRO A 725 36.25 -21.38 -17.96
C PRO A 725 37.19 -21.37 -16.73
N GLY A 726 38.46 -21.69 -16.94
CA GLY A 726 39.48 -21.75 -15.90
C GLY A 726 39.38 -22.98 -14.99
N THR A 727 38.49 -23.93 -15.26
CA THR A 727 38.30 -25.14 -14.45
C THR A 727 38.17 -26.40 -15.30
N SER A 728 38.13 -27.56 -14.63
CA SER A 728 37.90 -28.88 -15.23
C SER A 728 36.43 -29.27 -15.26
N HIS A 729 35.55 -28.46 -14.69
CA HIS A 729 34.15 -28.82 -14.50
C HIS A 729 33.40 -28.82 -15.83
N ILE A 730 32.69 -29.93 -16.08
CA ILE A 730 31.76 -30.10 -17.19
C ILE A 730 30.38 -30.29 -16.58
N VAL A 731 29.48 -29.34 -16.78
CA VAL A 731 28.18 -29.28 -16.13
C VAL A 731 27.07 -28.96 -17.14
N ASP A 732 25.80 -29.14 -16.76
CA ASP A 732 24.69 -28.75 -17.61
C ASP A 732 24.60 -27.22 -17.75
N PRO A 733 23.92 -26.67 -18.78
CA PRO A 733 23.90 -25.23 -19.02
C PRO A 733 23.33 -24.39 -17.87
N VAL A 734 22.42 -24.94 -17.05
CA VAL A 734 21.86 -24.23 -15.88
C VAL A 734 22.96 -24.05 -14.83
N LYS A 735 23.67 -25.13 -14.47
CA LYS A 735 24.78 -25.05 -13.52
C LYS A 735 26.01 -24.33 -14.10
N GLY A 736 26.27 -24.48 -15.40
CA GLY A 736 27.36 -23.78 -16.09
C GLY A 736 27.20 -22.27 -16.09
N THR A 737 25.96 -21.79 -16.25
CA THR A 737 25.61 -20.38 -16.10
C THR A 737 25.85 -19.88 -14.68
N PHE A 738 25.46 -20.66 -13.66
CA PHE A 738 25.72 -20.31 -12.27
C PHE A 738 27.22 -20.23 -11.97
N ASP A 739 28.01 -21.21 -12.44
CA ASP A 739 29.44 -21.28 -12.15
C ASP A 739 30.24 -20.16 -12.82
N LEU A 740 29.99 -19.94 -14.11
CA LEU A 740 30.61 -18.82 -14.81
C LEU A 740 30.14 -17.47 -14.24
N GLY A 741 28.87 -17.34 -13.86
CA GLY A 741 28.35 -16.12 -13.23
C GLY A 741 29.05 -15.80 -11.91
N ILE A 742 29.31 -16.81 -11.06
CA ILE A 742 30.13 -16.64 -9.85
C ILE A 742 31.52 -16.16 -10.21
N LEU A 743 32.17 -16.83 -11.16
CA LEU A 743 33.53 -16.46 -11.58
C LEU A 743 33.60 -15.01 -12.09
N ILE A 744 32.61 -14.54 -12.83
CA ILE A 744 32.55 -13.15 -13.32
C ILE A 744 32.33 -12.17 -12.17
N ARG A 745 31.35 -12.43 -11.28
CA ARG A 745 30.81 -11.41 -10.36
C ARG A 745 31.42 -11.38 -8.96
N TYR A 746 31.99 -12.49 -8.47
CA TYR A 746 32.27 -12.68 -7.03
C TYR A 746 33.23 -11.63 -6.45
N LEU A 747 34.25 -11.23 -7.21
CA LEU A 747 35.22 -10.22 -6.80
C LEU A 747 34.78 -8.77 -7.08
N ASP A 748 33.60 -8.56 -7.66
CA ASP A 748 33.05 -7.23 -7.99
C ASP A 748 33.97 -6.41 -8.92
N HIS A 749 34.75 -7.09 -9.78
CA HIS A 749 35.73 -6.48 -10.67
C HIS A 749 35.28 -6.47 -12.14
N ASN A 750 34.12 -7.05 -12.47
CA ASN A 750 33.54 -6.93 -13.81
C ASN A 750 33.00 -5.52 -14.07
N ASP A 751 32.48 -5.29 -15.26
CA ASP A 751 31.71 -4.10 -15.56
C ASP A 751 30.60 -3.83 -14.51
N ALA A 752 30.27 -2.55 -14.32
CA ALA A 752 29.48 -2.10 -13.18
C ALA A 752 28.00 -2.50 -13.27
N SER A 753 27.58 -3.33 -14.22
CA SER A 753 26.16 -3.47 -14.52
C SER A 753 25.69 -4.79 -15.15
N TRP A 754 26.51 -5.77 -15.58
CA TRP A 754 25.96 -6.90 -16.37
C TRP A 754 26.63 -8.27 -16.16
N ASP A 755 25.83 -9.24 -15.70
CA ASP A 755 26.26 -10.62 -15.47
C ASP A 755 25.61 -11.62 -16.47
N ASN A 756 24.89 -11.12 -17.48
CA ASN A 756 24.18 -11.94 -18.48
C ASN A 756 25.11 -12.79 -19.35
N ILE A 757 26.37 -12.38 -19.53
CA ILE A 757 27.37 -13.06 -20.37
C ILE A 757 27.52 -14.54 -19.98
N ALA A 758 27.35 -14.87 -18.69
CA ALA A 758 27.39 -16.26 -18.23
C ALA A 758 26.30 -17.12 -18.91
N ALA A 759 25.06 -16.63 -18.96
CA ALA A 759 23.94 -17.34 -19.60
C ALA A 759 24.14 -17.43 -21.12
N LEU A 760 24.56 -16.33 -21.74
CA LEU A 760 24.74 -16.26 -23.19
C LEU A 760 25.87 -17.18 -23.67
N LEU A 761 27.00 -17.21 -22.97
CA LEU A 761 28.13 -18.06 -23.32
C LEU A 761 27.79 -19.54 -23.07
N SER A 762 27.12 -19.86 -21.96
CA SER A 762 26.72 -21.23 -21.64
C SER A 762 25.73 -21.82 -22.64
N ILE A 763 24.68 -21.06 -22.99
CA ILE A 763 23.71 -21.47 -24.02
C ILE A 763 24.36 -21.57 -25.41
N SER A 764 25.21 -20.61 -25.78
CA SER A 764 25.90 -20.64 -27.08
C SER A 764 26.79 -21.87 -27.22
N ASP A 765 27.56 -22.18 -26.18
CA ASP A 765 28.42 -23.34 -26.13
C ASP A 765 27.61 -24.64 -26.26
N TYR A 766 26.55 -24.80 -25.46
CA TYR A 766 25.63 -25.92 -25.53
C TYR A 766 25.05 -26.11 -26.94
N LEU A 767 24.52 -25.05 -27.55
CA LEU A 767 23.97 -25.07 -28.91
C LEU A 767 25.03 -25.43 -29.97
N SER A 768 26.28 -25.03 -29.75
CA SER A 768 27.39 -25.33 -30.65
C SER A 768 27.98 -26.75 -30.50
N ARG A 769 27.69 -27.45 -29.41
CA ARG A 769 28.14 -28.82 -29.13
C ARG A 769 27.09 -29.88 -29.42
N HIS A 770 25.82 -29.58 -29.21
CA HIS A 770 24.78 -30.61 -29.16
C HIS A 770 24.30 -31.04 -30.57
N PRO A 771 24.42 -32.33 -30.96
CA PRO A 771 24.14 -32.80 -32.33
C PRO A 771 22.72 -32.53 -32.82
N HIS A 772 21.74 -32.58 -31.92
CA HIS A 772 20.33 -32.30 -32.25
C HIS A 772 20.14 -30.88 -32.82
N HIS A 773 20.81 -29.88 -32.23
CA HIS A 773 20.69 -28.48 -32.67
C HIS A 773 21.49 -28.23 -33.97
N LEU A 774 22.66 -28.86 -34.11
CA LEU A 774 23.46 -28.79 -35.34
C LEU A 774 22.72 -29.39 -36.55
N ASN A 775 21.91 -30.43 -36.34
CA ASN A 775 21.12 -31.06 -37.41
C ASN A 775 19.87 -30.25 -37.79
N GLN A 776 19.20 -29.59 -36.83
CA GLN A 776 18.02 -28.74 -37.08
C GLN A 776 18.35 -27.39 -37.74
N GLN A 777 19.62 -26.96 -37.76
CA GLN A 777 20.04 -25.72 -38.42
C GLN A 777 19.87 -25.70 -39.94
N LYS A 778 19.68 -26.86 -40.59
CA LYS A 778 19.51 -26.92 -42.05
C LYS A 778 18.12 -26.49 -42.53
N ASP A 779 17.11 -26.48 -41.64
CA ASP A 779 15.70 -26.27 -42.00
C ASP A 779 14.99 -25.13 -41.23
N SER A 780 15.70 -24.28 -40.45
CA SER A 780 15.06 -23.27 -39.59
C SER A 780 15.76 -21.91 -39.52
N ASN A 781 14.98 -20.83 -39.31
CA ASN A 781 15.41 -19.43 -39.08
C ASN A 781 16.20 -19.23 -37.75
N LYS A 782 16.85 -20.26 -37.19
CA LYS A 782 17.53 -20.19 -35.88
C LYS A 782 18.91 -19.51 -36.01
N PRO A 783 19.31 -18.64 -35.05
CA PRO A 783 20.65 -18.06 -35.05
C PRO A 783 21.76 -19.12 -34.96
N LYS A 784 22.84 -18.95 -35.72
CA LYS A 784 24.02 -19.84 -35.62
C LYS A 784 24.83 -19.49 -34.37
N PRO A 785 25.32 -20.45 -33.57
CA PRO A 785 26.08 -20.17 -32.35
C PRO A 785 27.54 -19.82 -32.68
N THR A 786 27.71 -18.69 -33.38
CA THR A 786 29.01 -18.11 -33.71
C THR A 786 29.35 -16.95 -32.77
N ILE A 787 30.60 -16.50 -32.77
CA ILE A 787 31.03 -15.32 -32.01
C ILE A 787 30.20 -14.09 -32.38
N SER A 788 29.90 -13.88 -33.66
CA SER A 788 29.05 -12.77 -34.12
C SER A 788 27.65 -12.78 -33.46
N THR A 789 27.01 -13.96 -33.38
CA THR A 789 25.73 -14.11 -32.68
C THR A 789 25.85 -13.89 -31.18
N LEU A 790 26.94 -14.34 -30.56
CA LEU A 790 27.22 -14.08 -29.14
C LEU A 790 27.35 -12.57 -28.87
N LEU A 791 28.07 -11.82 -29.73
CA LEU A 791 28.21 -10.37 -29.61
C LEU A 791 26.86 -9.63 -29.80
N ALA A 792 26.04 -10.08 -30.75
CA ALA A 792 24.68 -9.56 -30.93
C ALA A 792 23.78 -9.86 -29.71
N ALA A 793 23.91 -11.04 -29.10
CA ALA A 793 23.21 -11.42 -27.89
C ALA A 793 23.63 -10.56 -26.69
N ILE A 794 24.94 -10.32 -26.53
CA ILE A 794 25.47 -9.42 -25.49
C ILE A 794 24.86 -8.03 -25.66
N THR A 795 24.90 -7.48 -26.88
CA THR A 795 24.32 -6.16 -27.19
C THR A 795 22.83 -6.08 -26.81
N LYS A 796 22.03 -7.09 -27.18
CA LYS A 796 20.60 -7.15 -26.84
C LYS A 796 20.35 -7.22 -25.34
N SER A 797 21.13 -8.01 -24.62
CA SER A 797 20.95 -8.17 -23.17
C SER A 797 21.26 -6.87 -22.40
N TYR A 798 22.34 -6.17 -22.79
CA TYR A 798 22.73 -4.89 -22.21
C TYR A 798 21.69 -3.80 -22.50
N GLU A 799 21.12 -3.78 -23.71
CA GLU A 799 20.02 -2.87 -24.05
C GLU A 799 18.82 -3.06 -23.10
N ILE A 800 18.35 -4.30 -22.92
CA ILE A 800 17.15 -4.60 -22.12
C ILE A 800 17.33 -4.13 -20.68
N GLN A 801 18.39 -4.55 -19.98
CA GLN A 801 18.52 -4.19 -18.57
C GLN A 801 18.91 -2.70 -18.40
N THR A 802 19.61 -2.03 -19.35
CA THR A 802 19.91 -0.58 -19.23
C THR A 802 18.66 0.26 -19.43
N HIS A 803 17.80 -0.17 -20.35
CA HIS A 803 16.52 0.45 -20.63
C HIS A 803 15.62 0.43 -19.37
N TYR A 804 15.53 -0.71 -18.69
CA TYR A 804 14.77 -0.82 -17.45
C TYR A 804 15.43 -0.05 -16.30
N GLN A 805 16.74 -0.16 -16.09
CA GLN A 805 17.41 0.45 -14.94
C GLN A 805 17.40 2.00 -14.95
N ALA A 806 17.20 2.63 -16.11
CA ALA A 806 17.34 4.09 -16.26
C ALA A 806 16.39 4.91 -15.38
N LEU A 807 15.11 4.54 -15.30
CA LEU A 807 14.09 5.24 -14.51
C LEU A 807 13.40 4.34 -13.47
N ASN A 808 13.66 3.02 -13.48
CA ASN A 808 12.96 2.06 -12.63
C ASN A 808 13.84 1.64 -11.44
N ALA A 809 13.58 2.24 -10.28
CA ALA A 809 14.36 2.04 -9.06
C ALA A 809 13.91 0.78 -8.26
N PHE A 810 14.26 -0.42 -8.72
CA PHE A 810 13.97 -1.71 -8.05
C PHE A 810 14.37 -1.74 -6.57
N HIS A 811 15.48 -1.06 -6.23
CA HIS A 811 15.97 -0.99 -4.86
C HIS A 811 15.02 -0.28 -3.88
N ALA A 812 14.23 0.70 -4.36
CA ALA A 812 13.25 1.41 -3.55
C ALA A 812 12.11 0.49 -3.08
N HIS A 813 11.95 -0.66 -3.72
CA HIS A 813 10.95 -1.69 -3.40
C HIS A 813 11.59 -2.95 -2.80
N ASN A 814 12.80 -2.83 -2.21
CA ASN A 814 13.57 -3.93 -1.62
C ASN A 814 13.94 -5.07 -2.60
N LEU A 815 13.83 -4.86 -3.91
CA LEU A 815 14.25 -5.82 -4.93
C LEU A 815 15.71 -5.60 -5.31
N ASP A 816 16.48 -6.69 -5.44
CA ASP A 816 17.81 -6.61 -6.01
C ASP A 816 17.74 -6.45 -7.54
N HIS A 817 18.72 -5.74 -8.09
CA HIS A 817 18.80 -5.43 -9.54
C HIS A 817 18.95 -6.67 -10.42
N VAL A 818 19.30 -7.83 -9.83
CA VAL A 818 19.49 -9.10 -10.53
C VAL A 818 18.20 -9.63 -11.18
N VAL A 819 17.02 -9.13 -10.81
CA VAL A 819 15.77 -9.40 -11.55
C VAL A 819 15.89 -9.00 -13.03
N LEU A 820 16.66 -7.96 -13.33
CA LEU A 820 16.89 -7.54 -14.71
C LEU A 820 17.93 -8.43 -15.42
N VAL A 821 18.86 -9.04 -14.68
CA VAL A 821 19.77 -10.07 -15.22
C VAL A 821 18.95 -11.28 -15.64
N GLU A 822 17.98 -11.71 -14.83
CA GLU A 822 17.06 -12.79 -15.18
C GLU A 822 16.24 -12.45 -16.43
N LEU A 823 15.62 -11.26 -16.47
CA LEU A 823 14.80 -10.78 -17.59
C LEU A 823 15.57 -10.77 -18.92
N ALA A 824 16.73 -10.12 -18.96
CA ALA A 824 17.53 -9.98 -20.16
C ALA A 824 18.10 -11.33 -20.63
N SER A 825 18.57 -12.17 -19.70
CA SER A 825 19.03 -13.53 -20.03
C SER A 825 17.90 -14.39 -20.59
N ALA A 826 16.72 -14.37 -19.97
CA ALA A 826 15.60 -15.20 -20.39
C ALA A 826 15.12 -14.84 -21.81
N ALA A 827 14.97 -13.55 -22.10
CA ALA A 827 14.52 -13.08 -23.40
C ALA A 827 15.52 -13.41 -24.52
N VAL A 828 16.82 -13.16 -24.29
CA VAL A 828 17.86 -13.35 -25.32
C VAL A 828 18.21 -14.84 -25.50
N CYS A 829 18.32 -15.63 -24.43
CA CYS A 829 18.53 -17.07 -24.54
C CYS A 829 17.34 -17.77 -25.23
N SER A 830 16.10 -17.32 -24.98
CA SER A 830 14.91 -17.81 -25.71
C SER A 830 15.02 -17.58 -27.22
N TRP A 831 15.48 -16.39 -27.64
CA TRP A 831 15.75 -16.09 -29.04
C TRP A 831 16.88 -16.96 -29.63
N MET A 832 17.99 -17.13 -28.91
CA MET A 832 19.12 -17.95 -29.37
C MET A 832 18.76 -19.43 -29.57
N MET A 833 17.86 -19.96 -28.73
CA MET A 833 17.35 -21.32 -28.87
C MET A 833 16.31 -21.48 -30.00
N GLY A 834 15.84 -20.36 -30.56
CA GLY A 834 14.90 -20.36 -31.68
C GLY A 834 13.45 -20.58 -31.24
N HIS A 835 13.09 -20.21 -30.01
CA HIS A 835 11.71 -20.18 -29.58
C HIS A 835 10.90 -19.14 -30.37
N SER A 836 9.60 -19.38 -30.51
CA SER A 836 8.67 -18.41 -31.08
C SER A 836 8.49 -17.16 -30.20
N ALA A 837 7.92 -16.10 -30.79
CA ALA A 837 7.56 -14.88 -30.06
C ALA A 837 6.60 -15.17 -28.89
N SER A 838 5.62 -16.05 -29.06
CA SER A 838 4.68 -16.43 -27.99
C SER A 838 5.34 -17.21 -26.86
N GLN A 839 6.26 -18.14 -27.17
CA GLN A 839 7.08 -18.82 -26.17
C GLN A 839 7.96 -17.82 -25.41
N THR A 840 8.54 -16.83 -26.11
CA THR A 840 9.37 -15.80 -25.49
C THR A 840 8.55 -14.90 -24.55
N GLN A 841 7.35 -14.46 -24.95
CA GLN A 841 6.44 -13.71 -24.08
C GLN A 841 6.03 -14.51 -22.84
N SER A 842 5.79 -15.81 -23.03
CA SER A 842 5.50 -16.71 -21.93
C SER A 842 6.67 -16.78 -20.94
N ILE A 843 7.88 -17.05 -21.42
CA ILE A 843 9.09 -17.13 -20.59
C ILE A 843 9.32 -15.82 -19.83
N ILE A 844 9.20 -14.67 -20.50
CA ILE A 844 9.31 -13.36 -19.84
C ILE A 844 8.24 -13.19 -18.76
N SER A 845 7.02 -13.69 -18.99
CA SER A 845 6.01 -13.66 -17.95
C SER A 845 6.34 -14.54 -16.74
N HIS A 846 7.01 -15.69 -16.94
CA HIS A 846 7.51 -16.49 -15.82
C HIS A 846 8.58 -15.77 -15.00
N VAL A 847 9.47 -14.99 -15.64
CA VAL A 847 10.45 -14.16 -14.93
C VAL A 847 9.77 -13.18 -13.98
N TRP A 848 8.72 -12.51 -14.43
CA TRP A 848 7.99 -11.55 -13.58
C TRP A 848 7.15 -12.21 -12.48
N MET A 849 6.81 -13.50 -12.64
CA MET A 849 6.20 -14.31 -11.58
C MET A 849 7.21 -14.86 -10.56
N ASP A 850 8.48 -15.03 -10.94
CA ASP A 850 9.51 -15.57 -10.04
C ASP A 850 9.88 -14.59 -8.91
N VAL A 851 9.68 -13.29 -9.13
CA VAL A 851 9.99 -12.19 -8.20
C VAL A 851 11.42 -12.26 -7.66
N GLY A 852 12.30 -11.41 -8.20
CA GLY A 852 13.72 -11.38 -7.83
C GLY A 852 14.01 -11.23 -6.32
N PRO A 853 15.22 -11.62 -5.88
CA PRO A 853 15.56 -11.71 -4.46
C PRO A 853 15.59 -10.35 -3.76
N SER A 854 15.35 -10.36 -2.44
CA SER A 854 15.53 -9.16 -1.60
C SER A 854 16.98 -8.68 -1.63
N ARG A 855 17.18 -7.37 -1.68
CA ARG A 855 18.53 -6.77 -1.64
C ARG A 855 19.19 -6.72 -0.26
N LEU A 856 18.59 -7.33 0.78
CA LEU A 856 19.07 -7.26 2.16
C LEU A 856 20.56 -7.63 2.31
N TYR A 857 21.04 -8.62 1.54
CA TYR A 857 22.45 -9.05 1.55
C TYR A 857 23.44 -8.02 0.98
N ARG A 858 22.96 -6.86 0.50
CA ARG A 858 23.77 -5.71 0.07
C ARG A 858 23.71 -4.54 1.06
N THR A 859 22.80 -4.54 2.02
CA THR A 859 22.54 -3.41 2.92
C THR A 859 23.13 -3.67 4.30
N HIS A 860 23.83 -2.69 4.87
CA HIS A 860 24.35 -2.78 6.23
C HIS A 860 23.22 -2.85 7.28
N PRO A 861 23.34 -3.65 8.36
CA PRO A 861 24.47 -4.51 8.74
C PRO A 861 24.44 -5.92 8.13
N CYS A 862 23.53 -6.19 7.20
CA CYS A 862 23.26 -7.52 6.64
C CYS A 862 24.12 -7.88 5.40
N THR A 863 25.18 -7.12 5.11
CA THR A 863 26.03 -7.36 3.93
C THR A 863 26.75 -8.71 4.05
N VAL A 864 26.48 -9.63 3.13
CA VAL A 864 27.04 -11.00 3.13
C VAL A 864 27.49 -11.44 1.71
N PRO A 865 28.30 -12.51 1.57
CA PRO A 865 28.84 -12.95 0.27
C PRO A 865 27.81 -13.27 -0.84
N ARG A 866 26.52 -13.41 -0.51
CA ARG A 866 25.44 -13.54 -1.52
C ARG A 866 25.47 -12.43 -2.57
N LYS A 867 25.94 -11.23 -2.23
CA LYS A 867 26.12 -10.14 -3.19
C LYS A 867 27.00 -10.53 -4.41
N GLY A 868 27.93 -11.45 -4.22
CA GLY A 868 28.90 -11.92 -5.22
C GLY A 868 28.42 -13.09 -6.08
N TRP A 869 27.27 -13.71 -5.75
CA TRP A 869 26.72 -14.83 -6.53
C TRP A 869 25.22 -14.70 -6.88
N ALA A 870 24.52 -13.69 -6.36
CA ALA A 870 23.08 -13.49 -6.64
C ALA A 870 22.75 -13.29 -8.13
N ALA A 871 23.63 -12.65 -8.90
CA ALA A 871 23.40 -12.46 -10.33
C ALA A 871 23.60 -13.76 -11.13
N ALA A 872 24.50 -14.62 -10.68
CA ALA A 872 24.70 -15.95 -11.23
C ALA A 872 23.47 -16.85 -11.02
N ASP A 873 22.86 -16.75 -9.84
CA ASP A 873 21.59 -17.42 -9.49
C ASP A 873 20.44 -16.97 -10.41
N ALA A 874 20.28 -15.66 -10.59
CA ALA A 874 19.28 -15.08 -11.49
C ALA A 874 19.49 -15.47 -12.97
N ALA A 875 20.72 -15.43 -13.46
CA ALA A 875 21.04 -15.87 -14.83
C ALA A 875 20.81 -17.37 -15.02
N SER A 876 21.15 -18.19 -14.02
CA SER A 876 20.91 -19.63 -14.03
C SER A 876 19.40 -19.95 -14.04
N ARG A 877 18.61 -19.20 -13.26
CA ARG A 877 17.14 -19.31 -13.25
C ARG A 877 16.54 -19.05 -14.63
N ALA A 878 16.98 -17.99 -15.30
CA ALA A 878 16.56 -17.67 -16.66
C ALA A 878 16.84 -18.82 -17.64
N VAL A 879 18.06 -19.38 -17.62
CA VAL A 879 18.43 -20.55 -18.45
C VAL A 879 17.55 -21.76 -18.12
N GLY A 880 17.23 -21.97 -16.84
CA GLY A 880 16.31 -23.01 -16.40
C GLY A 880 14.90 -22.86 -16.98
N LEU A 881 14.34 -21.64 -17.04
CA LEU A 881 13.04 -21.36 -17.66
C LEU A 881 13.06 -21.63 -19.16
N VAL A 882 14.11 -21.16 -19.85
CA VAL A 882 14.28 -21.36 -21.30
C VAL A 882 14.40 -22.86 -21.62
N MET A 883 15.23 -23.61 -20.89
CA MET A 883 15.39 -25.06 -21.08
C MET A 883 14.13 -25.87 -20.78
N ARG A 884 13.26 -25.40 -19.86
CA ARG A 884 11.95 -26.03 -19.63
C ARG A 884 10.99 -25.79 -20.80
N ALA A 885 11.02 -24.59 -21.39
CA ALA A 885 10.18 -24.24 -22.54
C ALA A 885 10.57 -24.94 -23.85
N ASP A 886 11.83 -25.36 -23.98
CA ASP A 886 12.33 -26.11 -25.15
C ASP A 886 11.93 -27.60 -25.14
N ARG A 887 11.38 -28.11 -24.04
CA ARG A 887 10.95 -29.51 -23.95
C ARG A 887 9.71 -29.76 -24.81
N ASP A 888 9.69 -30.90 -25.51
CA ASP A 888 8.53 -31.33 -26.28
C ASP A 888 7.27 -31.41 -25.40
N GLY A 889 6.18 -30.82 -25.88
CA GLY A 889 4.89 -30.78 -25.17
C GLY A 889 4.83 -29.77 -24.01
N ALA A 890 5.86 -28.96 -23.78
CA ALA A 890 5.87 -27.96 -22.71
C ALA A 890 4.89 -26.79 -22.91
N GLY A 891 4.26 -26.65 -24.09
CA GLY A 891 3.43 -25.49 -24.44
C GLY A 891 2.37 -25.12 -23.41
N GLU A 892 1.57 -26.08 -22.94
CA GLU A 892 0.55 -25.82 -21.91
C GLU A 892 1.16 -25.69 -20.50
N ALA A 893 2.17 -26.50 -20.18
CA ALA A 893 2.83 -26.49 -18.87
C ALA A 893 3.63 -25.19 -18.60
N MET A 894 4.18 -24.61 -19.67
CA MET A 894 4.88 -23.34 -19.70
C MET A 894 3.99 -22.24 -20.30
N ARG A 895 2.66 -22.33 -20.13
CA ARG A 895 1.76 -21.24 -20.53
C ARG A 895 2.02 -20.00 -19.67
N GLY A 896 2.08 -18.85 -20.32
CA GLY A 896 2.40 -17.57 -19.69
C GLY A 896 1.16 -16.81 -19.26
N VAL A 897 1.38 -15.74 -18.50
CA VAL A 897 0.32 -14.85 -18.02
C VAL A 897 0.44 -13.51 -18.73
N GLY A 898 -0.57 -13.20 -19.56
CA GLY A 898 -0.61 -11.98 -20.37
C GLY A 898 -0.46 -10.70 -19.53
N CYS A 899 -1.16 -10.62 -18.41
CA CYS A 899 -1.18 -9.45 -17.52
C CYS A 899 -0.19 -9.54 -16.34
N VAL A 900 0.89 -10.32 -16.42
CA VAL A 900 1.79 -10.52 -15.27
C VAL A 900 2.38 -9.23 -14.66
N LEU A 901 2.53 -8.16 -15.44
CA LEU A 901 2.96 -6.84 -14.95
C LEU A 901 1.77 -6.04 -14.45
N SER A 902 0.73 -5.90 -15.28
CA SER A 902 -0.39 -4.96 -15.08
C SER A 902 -1.57 -5.51 -14.29
N LYS A 903 -1.52 -6.80 -13.94
CA LYS A 903 -2.58 -7.47 -13.19
C LYS A 903 -2.79 -6.73 -11.88
N LYS A 904 -3.90 -6.05 -11.76
CA LYS A 904 -4.17 -5.21 -10.62
C LYS A 904 -4.14 -6.00 -9.30
N GLY A 905 -3.34 -5.56 -8.34
CA GLY A 905 -3.14 -6.17 -7.02
C GLY A 905 -2.16 -7.35 -6.95
N GLU A 906 -1.93 -8.09 -8.05
CA GLU A 906 -1.09 -9.32 -8.04
C GLU A 906 0.08 -9.25 -9.03
N GLY A 907 -0.05 -8.41 -10.05
CA GLY A 907 0.95 -8.19 -11.09
C GLY A 907 2.19 -7.54 -10.50
N PHE A 908 3.31 -7.70 -11.19
CA PHE A 908 4.61 -7.24 -10.71
C PHE A 908 4.59 -5.77 -10.29
N TRP A 909 3.88 -4.90 -11.03
CA TRP A 909 3.78 -3.48 -10.70
C TRP A 909 3.15 -3.22 -9.33
N ASP A 910 1.96 -3.76 -9.10
CA ASP A 910 1.22 -3.55 -7.85
C ASP A 910 1.81 -4.35 -6.69
N GLY A 911 2.16 -5.62 -6.92
CA GLY A 911 2.58 -6.54 -5.86
C GLY A 911 4.04 -6.38 -5.42
N ARG A 912 4.92 -5.84 -6.28
CA ARG A 912 6.39 -5.84 -6.06
C ARG A 912 7.10 -4.55 -6.47
N PHE A 913 6.45 -3.66 -7.22
CA PHE A 913 7.05 -2.40 -7.70
C PHE A 913 6.28 -1.14 -7.24
N GLY A 914 5.52 -1.26 -6.14
CA GLY A 914 4.87 -0.13 -5.47
C GLY A 914 3.75 0.54 -6.26
N GLY A 915 3.06 -0.21 -7.13
CA GLY A 915 1.92 0.28 -7.92
C GLY A 915 2.30 1.24 -9.05
N ARG A 916 3.58 1.29 -9.42
CA ARG A 916 4.07 2.11 -10.54
C ARG A 916 4.31 1.23 -11.75
N GLU A 917 3.98 1.74 -12.93
CA GLU A 917 4.37 1.11 -14.20
C GLU A 917 5.85 1.38 -14.49
N PHE A 918 6.43 0.63 -15.44
CA PHE A 918 7.79 0.91 -15.88
C PHE A 918 7.84 2.19 -16.72
N GLU A 919 8.78 3.08 -16.37
CA GLU A 919 9.06 4.29 -17.13
C GLU A 919 10.34 4.10 -17.94
N PHE A 920 10.35 4.59 -19.18
CA PHE A 920 11.49 4.47 -20.09
C PHE A 920 11.83 5.83 -20.70
N VAL A 921 13.13 6.14 -20.78
CA VAL A 921 13.61 7.40 -21.37
C VAL A 921 13.41 7.42 -22.89
N GLU A 922 13.59 6.27 -23.53
CA GLU A 922 13.56 6.10 -24.98
C GLU A 922 13.30 4.64 -25.34
N ALA A 923 12.84 4.36 -26.56
CA ALA A 923 12.61 3.01 -27.06
C ALA A 923 13.91 2.18 -27.24
N LEU A 924 13.79 0.85 -27.17
CA LEU A 924 14.88 -0.12 -27.39
C LEU A 924 15.51 0.01 -28.79
N GLY A 925 16.82 -0.18 -28.90
CA GLY A 925 17.58 -0.19 -30.15
C GLY A 925 18.70 0.87 -30.26
N ARG A 926 19.15 1.41 -29.13
CA ARG A 926 20.07 2.55 -29.08
C ARG A 926 21.52 2.18 -28.79
N GLY A 927 21.80 1.01 -28.23
CA GLY A 927 23.15 0.50 -27.94
C GLY A 927 23.52 0.55 -26.47
N GLY A 928 22.86 -0.23 -25.61
CA GLY A 928 23.04 -0.23 -24.15
C GLY A 928 24.46 -0.59 -23.72
N VAL A 929 25.15 -1.41 -24.50
CA VAL A 929 26.57 -1.76 -24.31
C VAL A 929 27.52 -0.55 -24.43
N GLU A 930 27.09 0.53 -25.09
CA GLU A 930 27.86 1.78 -25.20
C GLU A 930 27.65 2.72 -24.00
N ARG A 931 26.98 2.26 -22.94
CA ARG A 931 26.61 3.08 -21.77
C ARG A 931 27.12 2.48 -20.45
N VAL A 932 28.05 1.54 -20.52
CA VAL A 932 28.56 0.80 -19.36
C VAL A 932 29.87 1.39 -18.83
N MET A 933 30.28 0.92 -17.66
CA MET A 933 31.57 1.26 -17.08
C MET A 933 32.30 -0.02 -16.71
N TYR A 934 33.55 -0.14 -17.13
CA TYR A 934 34.43 -1.23 -16.77
C TYR A 934 35.23 -0.90 -15.51
N LYS A 935 35.35 -1.84 -14.58
CA LYS A 935 36.21 -1.66 -13.41
C LYS A 935 37.63 -2.09 -13.78
N ILE A 936 38.48 -1.12 -14.13
CA ILE A 936 39.90 -1.37 -14.42
C ILE A 936 40.71 -1.62 -13.14
N MET A 937 40.18 -1.14 -12.02
CA MET A 937 40.69 -1.35 -10.67
C MET A 937 39.61 -2.03 -9.80
N PRO A 938 40.00 -2.86 -8.81
CA PRO A 938 39.07 -3.58 -7.94
C PRO A 938 38.53 -2.65 -6.84
N VAL A 939 37.70 -1.69 -7.25
CA VAL A 939 37.03 -0.70 -6.40
C VAL A 939 35.59 -0.59 -6.88
N GLU A 940 34.65 -0.34 -5.96
CA GLU A 940 33.27 0.01 -6.31
C GLU A 940 33.22 1.17 -7.33
N GLY A 941 32.30 1.10 -8.30
CA GLY A 941 32.32 1.96 -9.49
C GLY A 941 32.27 3.46 -9.19
N HIS A 942 31.54 3.87 -8.15
CA HIS A 942 31.44 5.27 -7.73
C HIS A 942 32.73 5.81 -7.10
N GLY A 943 33.67 4.93 -6.71
CA GLY A 943 34.95 5.31 -6.12
C GLY A 943 36.09 5.51 -7.13
N CYS A 944 35.97 4.99 -8.36
CA CYS A 944 37.05 4.98 -9.34
C CYS A 944 37.60 6.38 -9.67
N ALA A 945 36.71 7.36 -9.92
CA ALA A 945 37.14 8.72 -10.25
C ALA A 945 37.88 9.40 -9.10
N ALA A 946 37.47 9.16 -7.84
CA ALA A 946 38.13 9.70 -6.67
C ALA A 946 39.53 9.09 -6.49
N VAL A 947 39.67 7.78 -6.73
CA VAL A 947 40.96 7.09 -6.70
C VAL A 947 41.89 7.61 -7.80
N GLU A 948 41.41 7.75 -9.04
CA GLU A 948 42.19 8.32 -10.14
C GLU A 948 42.65 9.75 -9.83
N ALA A 949 41.74 10.60 -9.34
CA ALA A 949 42.05 11.97 -8.97
C ALA A 949 43.10 12.04 -7.84
N VAL A 950 43.00 11.17 -6.84
CA VAL A 950 44.00 11.05 -5.78
C VAL A 950 45.35 10.61 -6.33
N LEU A 951 45.41 9.62 -7.22
CA LEU A 951 46.67 9.14 -7.80
C LEU A 951 47.40 10.23 -8.59
N VAL A 952 46.65 11.09 -9.30
CA VAL A 952 47.20 12.27 -9.97
C VAL A 952 47.78 13.27 -8.97
N GLN A 953 47.08 13.54 -7.85
CA GLN A 953 47.61 14.41 -6.79
C GLN A 953 48.89 13.82 -6.16
N MET A 954 48.92 12.50 -5.93
CA MET A 954 50.13 11.83 -5.42
C MET A 954 51.31 11.97 -6.38
N GLU A 955 51.08 11.87 -7.70
CA GLU A 955 52.13 12.08 -8.70
C GLU A 955 52.61 13.54 -8.75
N ARG A 956 51.69 14.52 -8.62
CA ARG A 956 52.06 15.94 -8.50
C ARG A 956 52.96 16.17 -7.28
N MET A 957 52.62 15.59 -6.14
CA MET A 957 53.45 15.68 -4.93
C MET A 957 54.82 15.02 -5.13
N ARG A 958 54.91 13.87 -5.83
CA ARG A 958 56.19 13.24 -6.19
C ARG A 958 57.03 14.14 -7.10
N GLY A 959 56.39 14.80 -8.07
CA GLY A 959 57.02 15.81 -8.93
C GLY A 959 57.55 17.03 -8.18
N MET A 960 57.04 17.31 -6.98
CA MET A 960 57.56 18.34 -6.05
C MET A 960 58.76 17.86 -5.21
N GLY A 961 59.26 16.64 -5.44
CA GLY A 961 60.42 16.08 -4.75
C GLY A 961 60.13 15.42 -3.40
N MET A 962 58.87 15.11 -3.09
CA MET A 962 58.49 14.47 -1.83
C MET A 962 58.79 12.96 -1.84
N GLY A 963 59.31 12.44 -0.72
CA GLY A 963 59.88 11.10 -0.61
C GLY A 963 58.91 9.96 -0.22
N MET A 964 59.50 8.84 0.20
CA MET A 964 58.78 7.62 0.60
C MET A 964 58.11 7.84 1.97
N GLY A 965 56.82 8.15 1.97
CA GLY A 965 56.10 8.71 3.13
C GLY A 965 55.24 9.94 2.79
N ILE A 966 55.23 10.35 1.52
CA ILE A 966 54.48 11.48 0.95
C ILE A 966 53.01 11.66 1.42
N TRP A 967 52.33 10.59 1.81
CA TRP A 967 50.97 10.66 2.36
C TRP A 967 50.91 11.26 3.77
N GLU A 968 52.01 11.21 4.53
CA GLU A 968 52.11 11.80 5.88
C GLU A 968 52.03 13.33 5.83
N GLU A 969 52.46 13.95 4.73
CA GLU A 969 52.43 15.40 4.49
C GLU A 969 51.02 15.93 4.21
N VAL A 970 50.04 15.05 4.00
CA VAL A 970 48.65 15.42 3.72
C VAL A 970 47.90 15.72 5.00
N ASP A 971 47.41 16.95 5.15
CA ASP A 971 46.60 17.38 6.28
C ASP A 971 45.13 17.01 6.09
N GLU A 972 44.57 17.28 4.90
CA GLU A 972 43.16 17.05 4.56
C GLU A 972 43.01 16.67 3.09
N VAL A 973 42.11 15.72 2.80
CA VAL A 973 41.69 15.36 1.44
C VAL A 973 40.20 15.66 1.31
N LEU A 974 39.87 16.70 0.53
CA LEU A 974 38.49 17.04 0.21
C LEU A 974 38.07 16.32 -1.08
N VAL A 975 37.08 15.45 -0.97
CA VAL A 975 36.50 14.70 -2.09
C VAL A 975 35.11 15.25 -2.38
N ARG A 976 34.98 15.96 -3.49
CA ARG A 976 33.73 16.46 -4.04
C ARG A 976 33.17 15.42 -5.00
N THR A 977 31.98 14.88 -4.75
CA THR A 977 31.45 13.73 -5.52
C THR A 977 29.92 13.74 -5.63
N THR A 978 29.35 12.74 -6.29
CA THR A 978 27.91 12.61 -6.51
C THR A 978 27.17 12.21 -5.23
N TRP A 979 25.87 12.49 -5.18
CA TRP A 979 24.98 11.97 -4.13
C TRP A 979 25.09 10.44 -4.01
N ALA A 980 25.09 9.72 -5.14
CA ALA A 980 25.21 8.26 -5.14
C ALA A 980 26.51 7.77 -4.47
N ALA A 981 27.66 8.36 -4.80
CA ALA A 981 28.94 8.01 -4.18
C ALA A 981 28.92 8.26 -2.66
N LYS A 982 28.38 9.40 -2.21
CA LYS A 982 28.27 9.70 -0.77
C LYS A 982 27.42 8.67 -0.04
N TYR A 983 26.21 8.37 -0.53
CA TYR A 983 25.27 7.55 0.24
C TYR A 983 25.46 6.04 0.07
N ILE A 984 26.12 5.60 -1.00
CA ILE A 984 26.38 4.17 -1.25
C ILE A 984 27.71 3.73 -0.62
N ILE A 985 28.76 4.55 -0.73
CA ILE A 985 30.12 4.14 -0.35
C ILE A 985 30.85 5.10 0.61
N SER A 986 30.31 6.22 1.08
CA SER A 986 30.97 7.01 2.15
C SER A 986 30.66 6.45 3.52
N ARG A 987 31.69 6.19 4.32
CA ARG A 987 31.57 5.76 5.72
C ARG A 987 32.48 6.64 6.58
N PRO A 988 31.98 7.81 7.02
CA PRO A 988 32.79 8.73 7.82
C PRO A 988 33.11 8.13 9.19
N GLY A 989 34.34 8.35 9.66
CA GLY A 989 34.79 7.90 10.98
C GLY A 989 35.79 6.73 10.95
N ARG A 990 36.23 6.33 12.15
CA ARG A 990 37.27 5.30 12.38
C ARG A 990 36.68 3.96 12.84
N GLU A 991 35.41 3.70 12.55
CA GLU A 991 34.81 2.41 12.85
C GLU A 991 35.52 1.30 12.05
N ALA A 992 35.76 0.17 12.73
CA ALA A 992 36.49 -0.96 12.18
C ALA A 992 35.68 -1.66 11.09
N LEU A 993 36.26 -1.78 9.88
CA LEU A 993 35.67 -2.47 8.74
C LEU A 993 35.96 -3.99 8.84
N LYS A 994 34.91 -4.79 9.00
CA LYS A 994 34.97 -6.18 9.46
C LYS A 994 35.30 -7.19 8.37
N CYS A 995 35.00 -6.89 7.12
CA CYS A 995 35.20 -7.83 6.00
C CYS A 995 35.62 -7.12 4.71
N ALA A 996 36.01 -7.90 3.69
CA ALA A 996 36.44 -7.36 2.39
C ALA A 996 35.32 -6.57 1.69
N ALA A 997 34.06 -7.01 1.85
CA ALA A 997 32.91 -6.34 1.27
C ALA A 997 32.66 -4.94 1.88
N GLU A 998 32.91 -4.75 3.18
CA GLU A 998 32.79 -3.43 3.83
C GLU A 998 33.91 -2.48 3.39
N ARG A 999 35.13 -2.99 3.14
CA ARG A 999 36.27 -2.18 2.68
C ARG A 999 36.12 -1.68 1.25
N ASP A 1000 35.63 -2.54 0.37
CA ASP A 1000 35.30 -2.16 -1.02
C ASP A 1000 34.14 -1.14 -1.09
N HIS A 1001 33.27 -1.08 -0.07
CA HIS A 1001 32.17 -0.11 0.04
C HIS A 1001 32.47 1.01 1.07
N CYS A 1002 33.72 1.47 1.12
CA CYS A 1002 34.16 2.63 1.90
C CYS A 1002 35.12 3.51 1.06
N LEU A 1003 34.62 4.65 0.58
CA LEU A 1003 35.31 5.61 -0.29
C LEU A 1003 36.58 6.14 0.39
N GLU A 1004 36.49 6.47 1.67
CA GLU A 1004 37.60 6.95 2.48
C GLU A 1004 38.69 5.88 2.58
N TRP A 1005 38.32 4.60 2.72
CA TRP A 1005 39.28 3.50 2.79
C TRP A 1005 39.99 3.28 1.45
N VAL A 1006 39.26 3.23 0.33
CA VAL A 1006 39.88 3.00 -1.00
C VAL A 1006 40.77 4.17 -1.43
N VAL A 1007 40.38 5.40 -1.10
CA VAL A 1007 41.20 6.60 -1.32
C VAL A 1007 42.46 6.57 -0.46
N ALA A 1008 42.34 6.26 0.83
CA ALA A 1008 43.49 6.13 1.73
C ALA A 1008 44.46 5.03 1.26
N VAL A 1009 43.92 3.87 0.85
CA VAL A 1009 44.71 2.76 0.30
C VAL A 1009 45.45 3.18 -0.96
N ALA A 1010 44.82 3.93 -1.87
CA ALA A 1010 45.46 4.42 -3.08
C ALA A 1010 46.65 5.35 -2.77
N MET A 1011 46.55 6.19 -1.73
CA MET A 1011 47.63 7.07 -1.29
C MET A 1011 48.80 6.33 -0.65
N VAL A 1012 48.51 5.24 0.07
CA VAL A 1012 49.52 4.39 0.73
C VAL A 1012 50.14 3.39 -0.26
N LYS A 1013 49.45 3.09 -1.38
CA LYS A 1013 49.78 1.97 -2.27
C LYS A 1013 51.20 2.06 -2.84
N GLY A 1014 51.90 0.93 -2.72
CA GLY A 1014 53.34 0.73 -3.01
C GLY A 1014 53.95 -0.46 -2.25
N ARG A 1015 53.19 -1.08 -1.33
CA ARG A 1015 53.49 -2.31 -0.55
C ARG A 1015 52.18 -3.05 -0.25
N GLU A 1016 52.24 -4.28 0.27
CA GLU A 1016 51.07 -4.98 0.84
C GLU A 1016 50.46 -4.20 2.00
N ILE A 1017 49.13 -4.18 2.07
CA ILE A 1017 48.34 -3.50 3.11
C ILE A 1017 47.54 -4.58 3.84
N GLU A 1018 47.77 -4.72 5.14
CA GLU A 1018 47.08 -5.70 5.98
C GLU A 1018 45.75 -5.15 6.51
N VAL A 1019 44.87 -6.04 6.98
CA VAL A 1019 43.62 -5.65 7.63
C VAL A 1019 43.93 -4.93 8.94
N GLY A 1020 43.44 -3.69 9.08
CA GLY A 1020 43.68 -2.86 10.27
C GLY A 1020 44.96 -2.04 10.23
N ASP A 1021 45.56 -1.84 9.05
CA ASP A 1021 46.74 -0.98 8.88
C ASP A 1021 46.51 0.44 9.41
N SER A 1022 47.27 0.81 10.45
CA SER A 1022 47.09 2.08 11.17
C SER A 1022 47.27 3.31 10.28
N ARG A 1023 48.06 3.21 9.20
CA ARG A 1023 48.30 4.32 8.26
C ARG A 1023 47.05 4.63 7.46
N VAL A 1024 46.35 3.59 7.02
CA VAL A 1024 45.08 3.70 6.29
C VAL A 1024 44.00 4.26 7.22
N GLU A 1025 43.92 3.77 8.45
CA GLU A 1025 42.96 4.25 9.45
C GLU A 1025 43.18 5.72 9.86
N GLU A 1026 44.44 6.15 9.91
CA GLU A 1026 44.78 7.54 10.17
C GLU A 1026 44.34 8.45 9.01
N LEU A 1027 44.68 8.07 7.76
CA LEU A 1027 44.31 8.82 6.56
C LEU A 1027 42.80 8.87 6.33
N ARG A 1028 42.07 7.79 6.64
CA ARG A 1028 40.60 7.78 6.60
C ARG A 1028 39.99 8.94 7.39
N GLY A 1029 40.57 9.25 8.55
CA GLY A 1029 40.13 10.37 9.39
C GLY A 1029 40.40 11.76 8.80
N ARG A 1030 41.22 11.87 7.74
CA ARG A 1030 41.56 13.11 7.04
C ARG A 1030 40.78 13.32 5.74
N ILE A 1031 39.96 12.35 5.34
CA ILE A 1031 39.19 12.39 4.08
C ILE A 1031 37.78 12.92 4.38
N VAL A 1032 37.43 14.03 3.75
CA VAL A 1032 36.13 14.68 3.87
C VAL A 1032 35.39 14.54 2.54
N VAL A 1033 34.28 13.79 2.55
CA VAL A 1033 33.46 13.56 1.35
C VAL A 1033 32.24 14.49 1.37
N GLN A 1034 32.10 15.32 0.34
CA GLN A 1034 31.03 16.29 0.15
C GLN A 1034 30.25 16.02 -1.14
N VAL A 1035 28.93 16.21 -1.09
CA VAL A 1035 28.05 16.09 -2.26
C VAL A 1035 28.12 17.37 -3.08
N ASP A 1036 28.27 17.22 -4.39
CA ASP A 1036 28.16 18.29 -5.37
C ASP A 1036 26.91 18.11 -6.23
N GLU A 1037 26.07 19.14 -6.27
CA GLU A 1037 24.81 19.11 -6.99
C GLU A 1037 24.99 19.09 -8.52
N ALA A 1038 26.04 19.71 -9.05
CA ALA A 1038 26.32 19.71 -10.48
C ALA A 1038 26.83 18.34 -10.96
N LEU A 1039 27.75 17.72 -10.21
CA LEU A 1039 28.19 16.35 -10.48
C LEU A 1039 27.05 15.35 -10.32
N THR A 1040 26.16 15.55 -9.34
CA THR A 1040 24.96 14.72 -9.15
C THR A 1040 23.99 14.86 -10.33
N ARG A 1041 23.78 16.08 -10.84
CA ARG A 1041 22.94 16.30 -12.02
C ARG A 1041 23.54 15.66 -13.27
N ASP A 1042 24.85 15.77 -13.49
CA ASP A 1042 25.54 15.16 -14.64
C ASP A 1042 25.59 13.62 -14.56
N TYR A 1043 25.57 13.06 -13.35
CA TYR A 1043 25.41 11.62 -13.11
C TYR A 1043 24.02 11.13 -13.52
N LEU A 1044 22.96 11.90 -13.23
CA LEU A 1044 21.57 11.56 -13.59
C LEU A 1044 21.23 11.91 -15.05
N ASP A 1045 22.01 12.76 -15.72
CA ASP A 1045 21.81 13.13 -17.12
C ASP A 1045 22.12 11.94 -18.04
N VAL A 1046 21.09 11.45 -18.73
CA VAL A 1046 21.17 10.31 -19.65
C VAL A 1046 22.16 10.54 -20.80
N GLY A 1047 22.33 11.80 -21.21
CA GLY A 1047 23.30 12.25 -22.20
C GLY A 1047 24.71 12.48 -21.64
N LYS A 1048 24.95 12.27 -20.35
CA LYS A 1048 26.29 12.34 -19.73
C LYS A 1048 26.67 11.07 -18.98
N ARG A 1049 25.88 10.70 -17.95
CA ARG A 1049 26.14 9.61 -17.01
C ARG A 1049 27.55 9.65 -16.39
N SER A 1050 28.02 10.85 -16.06
CA SER A 1050 29.36 11.00 -15.48
C SER A 1050 29.41 10.38 -14.08
N ILE A 1051 30.57 9.82 -13.70
CA ILE A 1051 30.79 9.26 -12.36
C ILE A 1051 31.92 10.06 -11.74
N ALA A 1052 31.67 11.37 -11.64
CA ALA A 1052 32.71 12.35 -11.46
C ALA A 1052 33.15 12.49 -9.99
N ALA A 1053 34.42 12.79 -9.78
CA ALA A 1053 34.96 13.21 -8.49
C ALA A 1053 36.02 14.30 -8.65
N GLY A 1054 35.90 15.35 -7.84
CA GLY A 1054 36.91 16.38 -7.64
C GLY A 1054 37.69 16.12 -6.37
N VAL A 1055 39.03 16.15 -6.43
CA VAL A 1055 39.89 15.97 -5.26
C VAL A 1055 40.82 17.16 -5.07
N VAL A 1056 40.73 17.78 -3.90
CA VAL A 1056 41.65 18.81 -3.40
C VAL A 1056 42.44 18.23 -2.23
N MET A 1057 43.76 18.42 -2.24
CA MET A 1057 44.63 18.05 -1.11
C MET A 1057 45.21 19.29 -0.44
N ARG A 1058 45.08 19.36 0.88
CA ARG A 1058 45.76 20.34 1.72
C ARG A 1058 46.95 19.68 2.40
N LEU A 1059 48.11 20.33 2.33
CA LEU A 1059 49.35 19.84 2.91
C LEU A 1059 49.60 20.49 4.27
N LYS A 1060 50.35 19.81 5.13
CA LYS A 1060 50.71 20.29 6.48
C LYS A 1060 51.52 21.58 6.48
N ASP A 1061 52.21 21.90 5.38
CA ASP A 1061 52.94 23.16 5.20
C ASP A 1061 52.05 24.34 4.75
N GLY A 1062 50.73 24.13 4.67
CA GLY A 1062 49.73 25.14 4.31
C GLY A 1062 49.47 25.27 2.81
N ARG A 1063 50.20 24.55 1.94
CA ARG A 1063 49.89 24.52 0.50
C ARG A 1063 48.58 23.78 0.24
N VAL A 1064 47.82 24.29 -0.74
CA VAL A 1064 46.60 23.65 -1.25
C VAL A 1064 46.84 23.33 -2.72
N LEU A 1065 46.76 22.06 -3.08
CA LEU A 1065 46.90 21.63 -4.48
C LEU A 1065 45.62 21.96 -5.24
N GLU A 1066 45.77 22.41 -6.49
CA GLU A 1066 44.64 22.64 -7.39
C GLU A 1066 43.79 21.36 -7.54
N GLU A 1067 42.47 21.53 -7.61
CA GLU A 1067 41.54 20.42 -7.76
C GLU A 1067 41.89 19.56 -8.99
N VAL A 1068 41.87 18.24 -8.81
CA VAL A 1068 41.82 17.29 -9.92
C VAL A 1068 40.39 16.81 -10.05
N LEU A 1069 39.72 17.21 -11.13
CA LEU A 1069 38.40 16.72 -11.49
C LEU A 1069 38.53 15.60 -12.52
N VAL A 1070 38.10 14.39 -12.15
CA VAL A 1070 37.95 13.27 -13.07
C VAL A 1070 36.47 13.13 -13.36
N GLU A 1071 36.04 13.52 -14.56
CA GLU A 1071 34.63 13.44 -14.97
C GLU A 1071 34.26 12.04 -15.49
N TYR A 1072 35.13 11.45 -16.31
CA TYR A 1072 34.98 10.11 -16.88
C TYR A 1072 36.21 9.26 -16.52
N PRO A 1073 36.13 8.41 -15.47
CA PRO A 1073 37.24 7.53 -15.10
C PRO A 1073 37.64 6.61 -16.27
N VAL A 1074 38.83 6.03 -16.22
CA VAL A 1074 39.44 5.33 -17.37
C VAL A 1074 38.62 4.16 -17.89
N GLY A 1075 37.79 3.56 -17.04
CA GLY A 1075 36.88 2.47 -17.41
C GLY A 1075 35.52 2.91 -17.95
N HIS A 1076 35.21 4.21 -17.94
CA HIS A 1076 33.97 4.73 -18.48
C HIS A 1076 34.04 4.77 -20.01
N VAL A 1077 33.06 4.21 -20.73
CA VAL A 1077 33.00 4.11 -22.21
C VAL A 1077 33.30 5.41 -23.00
N ARG A 1078 33.04 6.58 -22.42
CA ARG A 1078 33.43 7.89 -23.01
C ARG A 1078 34.92 8.21 -22.96
N ASN A 1079 35.68 7.47 -22.15
CA ASN A 1079 37.13 7.59 -22.08
C ASN A 1079 37.73 6.83 -23.27
N PRO A 1080 38.50 7.50 -24.15
CA PRO A 1080 39.02 6.87 -25.36
C PRO A 1080 40.05 5.76 -25.06
N ARG A 1081 40.55 5.67 -23.83
CA ARG A 1081 41.51 4.63 -23.40
C ARG A 1081 40.83 3.35 -22.91
N THR A 1082 39.50 3.34 -22.73
CA THR A 1082 38.77 2.26 -22.07
C THR A 1082 39.06 0.89 -22.68
N GLU A 1083 38.90 0.76 -24.00
CA GLU A 1083 39.08 -0.51 -24.71
C GLU A 1083 40.50 -1.07 -24.54
N GLU A 1084 41.51 -0.20 -24.65
CA GLU A 1084 42.91 -0.59 -24.48
C GLU A 1084 43.18 -1.04 -23.04
N GLU A 1085 42.66 -0.33 -22.03
CA GLU A 1085 42.85 -0.71 -20.63
C GLU A 1085 42.10 -1.99 -20.25
N VAL A 1086 40.91 -2.23 -20.81
CA VAL A 1086 40.20 -3.51 -20.65
C VAL A 1086 41.02 -4.64 -21.26
N ARG A 1087 41.58 -4.45 -22.46
CA ARG A 1087 42.46 -5.45 -23.09
C ARG A 1087 43.71 -5.70 -22.24
N ARG A 1088 44.34 -4.67 -21.67
CA ARG A 1088 45.48 -4.82 -20.76
C ARG A 1088 45.09 -5.56 -19.47
N LYS A 1089 43.92 -5.26 -18.90
CA LYS A 1089 43.35 -5.98 -17.76
C LYS A 1089 43.15 -7.46 -18.11
N PHE A 1090 42.57 -7.76 -19.28
CA PHE A 1090 42.39 -9.11 -19.78
C PHE A 1090 43.72 -9.86 -19.82
N VAL A 1091 44.72 -9.34 -20.53
CA VAL A 1091 46.03 -9.99 -20.63
C VAL A 1091 46.65 -10.20 -19.23
N ARG A 1092 46.58 -9.19 -18.36
CA ARG A 1092 47.10 -9.28 -16.98
C ARG A 1092 46.43 -10.40 -16.17
N ASN A 1093 45.10 -10.52 -16.24
CA ASN A 1093 44.36 -11.50 -15.46
C ASN A 1093 44.47 -12.90 -16.07
N MET A 1094 44.49 -13.02 -17.39
CA MET A 1094 44.66 -14.32 -18.07
C MET A 1094 46.04 -14.95 -17.76
N ARG A 1095 47.10 -14.14 -17.60
CA ARG A 1095 48.44 -14.62 -17.16
C ARG A 1095 48.45 -15.40 -15.86
N LEU A 1096 47.40 -15.28 -15.04
CA LEU A 1096 47.26 -16.06 -13.81
C LEU A 1096 47.14 -17.57 -14.09
N MET A 1097 46.62 -17.97 -15.25
CA MET A 1097 46.32 -19.37 -15.58
C MET A 1097 46.64 -19.77 -17.03
N PHE A 1098 47.08 -18.82 -17.87
CA PHE A 1098 47.28 -18.99 -19.31
C PHE A 1098 48.66 -18.45 -19.71
N THR A 1099 49.30 -19.11 -20.66
CA THR A 1099 50.55 -18.66 -21.29
C THR A 1099 50.29 -17.55 -22.31
N GLU A 1100 51.30 -16.75 -22.67
CA GLU A 1100 51.13 -15.67 -23.68
C GLU A 1100 50.58 -16.18 -25.02
N GLU A 1101 51.02 -17.35 -25.46
CA GLU A 1101 50.58 -17.97 -26.73
C GLU A 1101 49.11 -18.45 -26.65
N GLU A 1102 48.64 -18.88 -25.48
CA GLU A 1102 47.22 -19.18 -25.27
C GLU A 1102 46.38 -17.90 -25.23
N ILE A 1103 46.88 -16.85 -24.58
CA ILE A 1103 46.21 -15.55 -24.49
C ILE A 1103 46.02 -14.96 -25.89
N GLU A 1104 47.06 -14.99 -26.73
CA GLU A 1104 46.97 -14.50 -28.10
C GLU A 1104 45.95 -15.29 -28.93
N ARG A 1105 45.95 -16.63 -28.83
CA ARG A 1105 44.95 -17.47 -29.51
C ARG A 1105 43.52 -17.18 -29.06
N ILE A 1106 43.30 -16.88 -27.78
CA ILE A 1106 41.98 -16.50 -27.27
C ILE A 1106 41.58 -15.13 -27.83
N LEU A 1107 42.50 -14.16 -27.87
CA LEU A 1107 42.24 -12.84 -28.47
C LEU A 1107 41.90 -12.99 -29.96
N GLU A 1108 42.68 -13.76 -30.72
CA GLU A 1108 42.40 -14.06 -32.13
C GLU A 1108 41.03 -14.73 -32.31
N MET A 1109 40.67 -15.68 -31.44
CA MET A 1109 39.38 -16.37 -31.50
C MET A 1109 38.20 -15.41 -31.31
N VAL A 1110 38.31 -14.48 -30.36
CA VAL A 1110 37.27 -13.48 -30.06
C VAL A 1110 37.08 -12.46 -31.20
N GLU A 1111 38.09 -12.28 -32.07
CA GLU A 1111 37.97 -11.45 -33.29
C GLU A 1111 37.34 -12.19 -34.49
N ARG A 1112 37.20 -13.52 -34.42
CA ARG A 1112 36.65 -14.35 -35.52
C ARG A 1112 35.15 -14.50 -35.41
N ASP A 1113 34.42 -13.55 -35.99
CA ASP A 1113 32.95 -13.50 -35.98
C ASP A 1113 32.23 -14.79 -36.42
N ASP A 1114 32.80 -15.55 -37.36
CA ASP A 1114 32.24 -16.80 -37.89
C ASP A 1114 32.61 -18.05 -37.07
N ALA A 1115 33.55 -17.94 -36.13
CA ALA A 1115 33.98 -19.05 -35.31
C ALA A 1115 32.85 -19.54 -34.39
N ARG A 1116 32.81 -20.85 -34.13
CA ARG A 1116 31.82 -21.43 -33.22
C ARG A 1116 32.19 -21.14 -31.78
N VAL A 1117 31.19 -20.90 -30.94
CA VAL A 1117 31.42 -20.54 -29.54
C VAL A 1117 32.10 -21.66 -28.74
N CYS A 1118 31.83 -22.94 -29.04
CA CYS A 1118 32.54 -24.04 -28.38
C CYS A 1118 34.05 -24.02 -28.55
N GLU A 1119 34.55 -23.50 -29.68
CA GLU A 1119 36.00 -23.40 -29.93
C GLU A 1119 36.64 -22.36 -29.00
N LEU A 1120 35.94 -21.28 -28.68
CA LEU A 1120 36.38 -20.32 -27.66
C LEU A 1120 36.37 -20.93 -26.26
N VAL A 1121 35.30 -21.64 -25.90
CA VAL A 1121 35.16 -22.26 -24.58
C VAL A 1121 36.20 -23.37 -24.35
N ASP A 1122 36.51 -24.17 -25.38
CA ASP A 1122 37.55 -25.20 -25.31
C ASP A 1122 38.93 -24.61 -25.01
N LEU A 1123 39.24 -23.41 -25.53
CA LEU A 1123 40.51 -22.72 -25.21
C LEU A 1123 40.60 -22.29 -23.74
N LEU A 1124 39.46 -22.09 -23.07
CA LEU A 1124 39.36 -21.58 -21.71
C LEU A 1124 39.33 -22.69 -20.64
N ALA A 1125 39.12 -23.95 -21.00
CA ALA A 1125 39.05 -25.07 -20.06
C ALA A 1125 40.43 -25.42 -19.47
N ARG A 1126 40.48 -25.89 -18.21
CA ARG A 1126 41.74 -26.23 -17.52
C ARG A 1126 41.63 -27.55 -16.73
N PRO A 1127 42.63 -28.44 -16.77
CA PRO A 1127 42.60 -29.67 -15.97
C PRO A 1127 42.76 -29.38 -14.47
N GLU A 1128 42.24 -30.26 -13.60
CA GLU A 1128 42.27 -30.12 -12.11
C GLU A 1128 43.67 -29.89 -11.54
N THR A 1129 44.71 -30.28 -12.26
CA THR A 1129 46.10 -30.30 -11.79
C THR A 1129 46.80 -28.94 -11.81
N HIS A 1130 46.19 -27.86 -12.32
CA HIS A 1130 46.87 -26.55 -12.40
C HIS A 1130 46.68 -25.63 -11.18
N ILE A 1131 45.91 -26.06 -10.16
CA ILE A 1131 45.69 -25.28 -8.94
C ILE A 1131 46.51 -25.88 -7.78
N SER A 1132 47.82 -26.06 -7.99
CA SER A 1132 48.74 -26.43 -6.91
C SER A 1132 49.30 -25.17 -6.23
N GLU A 1133 49.13 -25.11 -4.92
CA GLU A 1133 49.79 -24.24 -3.93
C GLU A 1133 50.93 -23.35 -4.47
N LYS A 1134 50.62 -22.06 -4.63
CA LYS A 1134 51.59 -20.97 -4.50
C LYS A 1134 50.97 -19.85 -3.68
#